data_AF-A0A1G9XE18-F1
#
_entry.id   AF-A0A1G9XE18-F1
#
_cell.length_a   1.000
_cell.length_b   1.000
_cell.length_c   1.000
_cell.angle_alpha   90.00
_cell.angle_beta   90.00
_cell.angle_gamma   90.00
#
_symmetry.space_group_name_H-M   'P 1'
#
loop_
_entity.id
_entity.type
_entity.pdbx_description
1 polymer ?
#
loop_
_entity_poly.entity_id
_entity_poly.type
_entity_poly.pdbx_seq_one_letter_code
_entity_poly.pdbx_strand_id
1 'polypeptide(L)'
;MVRKKSFVFPLSFLLLMSVSAPAYADQPGLKTFPEPVDKESWKLPRDMTWNDYRPVPGIDWRNSDIKPERVLKGALIIVDFPDREFMLSQPEGSEIAGNPIKTGNIPRDKMGQFWLDFLNKPQALNNYRTINEYWRENSFGKWAVDLDAFGTYRMDFNEFQYGLNEFNQMQNMPPGFSGKNLRSEAIQKAQADIDASGEKYDFKFVVHAGYDESGVWQELGEMMFQNPESVTDAFGPPDPAMPNSAVTRYVPWTSWYAAKGIWSSAGGGTSIQGENDGMGTFAHEFGHIMALGDNYNNPYGKPVSRSYSGPWELMSRGSFNGPGGPHTRWMVPGTLGASAPSHHMLRNKIKQGFLSENQYLNIDRDELAQTGPAFANILAREVPSGKEFSRQGLYGINIKMEDLTPPNSLEDDWRADMQRGAKWYNNYTLEVVDRVGYDSFVPDSGVLLAKTKNTEAAPNIWVVDSHKEDINQTDFKRPDGSTAMLSKGDFQQLADSLFKAGTGDGVVSEYEDSYNRLHFYILKKKTDDQGALTYRVAVRNLDGAGPYARGVKAQRGSYQFAAPGRVAEYKYVVTNTGEAKDLIRLHAKTEAGWEVQLQNNVIELAPGKSAQIPVYVKIPDGKDNPKPTRLTFTSTSETDQHQSSTVVQTVGPGNKK
;
A
#
# COMPACT_ATOMS: atom_id res chain seq x y z
N MET A 1 63.97 16.43 -60.63
CA MET A 1 64.72 15.16 -60.86
C MET A 1 64.63 14.34 -59.59
N VAL A 2 64.33 13.04 -59.71
CA VAL A 2 64.45 11.93 -58.74
C VAL A 2 63.12 11.15 -58.59
N ARG A 3 63.20 9.90 -59.04
CA ARG A 3 62.15 8.89 -59.23
C ARG A 3 61.68 8.28 -57.91
N LYS A 4 60.37 8.08 -57.76
CA LYS A 4 59.76 7.12 -56.82
C LYS A 4 59.73 5.73 -57.47
N LYS A 5 60.19 4.69 -56.75
CA LYS A 5 59.96 3.28 -57.08
C LYS A 5 59.03 2.68 -56.01
N SER A 6 57.92 2.12 -56.46
CA SER A 6 56.95 1.38 -55.66
C SER A 6 57.36 -0.09 -55.55
N PHE A 7 57.27 -0.67 -54.35
CA PHE A 7 57.41 -2.11 -54.11
C PHE A 7 56.02 -2.75 -54.05
N VAL A 8 55.87 -3.87 -54.77
CA VAL A 8 54.67 -4.72 -54.83
C VAL A 8 54.89 -5.92 -53.92
N PHE A 9 53.95 -6.17 -52.99
CA PHE A 9 53.87 -7.40 -52.20
C PHE A 9 52.86 -8.38 -52.85
N PRO A 10 53.10 -9.70 -52.86
CA PRO A 10 52.20 -10.67 -53.47
C PRO A 10 51.02 -11.00 -52.54
N LEU A 11 49.83 -11.06 -53.13
CA LEU A 11 48.57 -11.37 -52.48
C LEU A 11 48.35 -12.88 -52.46
N SER A 12 48.43 -13.51 -51.28
CA SER A 12 48.05 -14.92 -51.08
C SER A 12 46.52 -15.04 -50.99
N PHE A 13 45.93 -15.80 -51.92
CA PHE A 13 44.50 -16.11 -51.96
C PHE A 13 44.17 -17.15 -50.87
N LEU A 14 43.52 -16.74 -49.78
CA LEU A 14 42.90 -17.64 -48.80
C LEU A 14 41.49 -18.00 -49.29
N LEU A 15 41.26 -19.28 -49.60
CA LEU A 15 39.93 -19.81 -49.92
C LEU A 15 39.12 -19.94 -48.62
N LEU A 16 38.23 -18.99 -48.35
CA LEU A 16 37.25 -19.06 -47.26
C LEU A 16 36.13 -20.05 -47.64
N MET A 17 36.15 -21.26 -47.07
CA MET A 17 34.97 -22.12 -47.08
C MET A 17 33.94 -21.55 -46.10
N SER A 18 32.85 -20.98 -46.62
CA SER A 18 31.67 -20.61 -45.85
C SER A 18 30.94 -21.88 -45.39
N VAL A 19 31.09 -22.24 -44.12
CA VAL A 19 30.27 -23.27 -43.48
C VAL A 19 28.92 -22.63 -43.16
N SER A 20 27.93 -22.87 -44.02
CA SER A 20 26.54 -22.52 -43.74
C SER A 20 26.03 -23.40 -42.60
N ALA A 21 25.96 -22.87 -41.38
CA ALA A 21 25.23 -23.52 -40.31
C ALA A 21 23.76 -23.67 -40.75
N PRO A 22 23.13 -24.86 -40.63
CA PRO A 22 21.71 -24.97 -40.91
C PRO A 22 20.96 -24.11 -39.91
N ALA A 23 20.37 -23.01 -40.38
CA ALA A 23 19.35 -22.29 -39.63
C ALA A 23 18.15 -23.24 -39.51
N TYR A 24 18.06 -23.98 -38.40
CA TYR A 24 16.84 -24.68 -38.06
C TYR A 24 15.73 -23.64 -37.99
N ALA A 25 14.76 -23.72 -38.91
CA ALA A 25 13.59 -22.86 -38.88
C ALA A 25 12.92 -23.00 -37.51
N ASP A 26 12.67 -21.88 -36.84
CA ASP A 26 12.01 -21.90 -35.54
C ASP A 26 10.64 -22.61 -35.68
N GLN A 27 10.33 -23.50 -34.73
CA GLN A 27 9.10 -24.28 -34.78
C GLN A 27 7.89 -23.32 -34.67
N PRO A 28 6.83 -23.49 -35.46
CA PRO A 28 5.68 -22.59 -35.44
C PRO A 28 4.98 -22.58 -34.07
N GLY A 29 4.41 -21.43 -33.72
CA GLY A 29 3.75 -21.16 -32.44
C GLY A 29 4.69 -20.58 -31.38
N LEU A 30 4.15 -20.12 -30.25
CA LEU A 30 4.93 -19.57 -29.13
C LEU A 30 5.55 -20.70 -28.28
N LYS A 31 6.68 -20.41 -27.62
CA LYS A 31 7.35 -21.33 -26.67
C LYS A 31 6.46 -21.62 -25.47
N THR A 32 5.93 -20.56 -24.89
CA THR A 32 5.09 -20.53 -23.70
C THR A 32 3.86 -19.70 -24.00
N PHE A 33 2.90 -19.73 -23.08
CA PHE A 33 1.83 -18.75 -23.11
C PHE A 33 2.37 -17.32 -22.98
N PRO A 34 1.65 -16.31 -23.49
CA PRO A 34 2.03 -14.92 -23.26
C PRO A 34 1.91 -14.57 -21.78
N GLU A 35 2.72 -13.61 -21.36
CA GLU A 35 2.64 -13.06 -20.02
C GLU A 35 1.25 -12.43 -19.73
N PRO A 36 0.79 -12.50 -18.47
CA PRO A 36 -0.38 -11.75 -18.01
C PRO A 36 -0.31 -10.27 -18.39
N VAL A 37 -1.48 -9.68 -18.67
CA VAL A 37 -1.58 -8.24 -18.95
C VAL A 37 -1.24 -7.37 -17.74
N ASP A 38 -1.41 -7.94 -16.55
CA ASP A 38 -1.01 -7.41 -15.26
C ASP A 38 -0.60 -8.59 -14.39
N LYS A 39 0.45 -8.41 -13.61
CA LYS A 39 1.01 -9.48 -12.78
C LYS A 39 0.78 -9.14 -11.32
N GLU A 40 0.59 -10.17 -10.52
CA GLU A 40 0.77 -10.05 -9.08
C GLU A 40 2.23 -9.64 -8.79
N SER A 41 2.41 -8.68 -7.89
CA SER A 41 3.70 -7.99 -7.72
C SER A 41 3.97 -7.49 -6.30
N TRP A 42 3.20 -7.99 -5.32
CA TRP A 42 3.33 -7.51 -3.96
C TRP A 42 4.68 -7.91 -3.33
N LYS A 43 5.15 -7.07 -2.42
CA LYS A 43 6.40 -7.24 -1.67
C LYS A 43 6.26 -6.57 -0.31
N LEU A 44 6.79 -7.15 0.75
CA LEU A 44 6.71 -6.52 2.07
C LEU A 44 7.70 -5.35 2.19
N PRO A 45 7.36 -4.28 2.95
CA PRO A 45 8.25 -3.13 3.13
C PRO A 45 9.62 -3.51 3.73
N ARG A 46 9.68 -4.59 4.53
CA ARG A 46 10.94 -5.13 5.09
C ARG A 46 11.92 -5.65 4.07
N ASP A 47 11.45 -6.02 2.88
CA ASP A 47 12.29 -6.48 1.78
C ASP A 47 12.71 -5.31 0.87
N MET A 48 12.26 -4.09 1.17
CA MET A 48 12.55 -2.87 0.40
C MET A 48 13.65 -2.04 1.04
N THR A 49 14.35 -1.28 0.20
CA THR A 49 15.40 -0.32 0.56
C THR A 49 15.10 1.02 -0.09
N TRP A 50 15.81 2.09 0.28
CA TRP A 50 15.67 3.38 -0.40
C TRP A 50 15.93 3.34 -1.92
N ASN A 51 16.55 2.28 -2.46
CA ASN A 51 16.66 2.07 -3.92
C ASN A 51 15.31 1.72 -4.60
N ASP A 52 14.32 1.28 -3.82
CA ASP A 52 12.97 1.00 -4.31
C ASP A 52 12.13 2.30 -4.41
N TYR A 53 12.62 3.45 -3.92
CA TYR A 53 11.92 4.74 -4.05
C TYR A 53 11.80 5.14 -5.52
N ARG A 54 10.58 5.49 -5.94
CA ARG A 54 10.28 6.03 -7.27
C ARG A 54 9.61 7.39 -7.10
N PRO A 55 10.06 8.47 -7.76
CA PRO A 55 9.42 9.77 -7.62
C PRO A 55 8.02 9.78 -8.26
N VAL A 56 7.16 10.72 -7.84
CA VAL A 56 5.85 10.93 -8.46
C VAL A 56 6.02 11.41 -9.92
N PRO A 57 5.36 10.76 -10.90
CA PRO A 57 5.37 11.17 -12.30
C PRO A 57 4.98 12.64 -12.53
N GLY A 58 5.91 13.40 -13.11
CA GLY A 58 5.67 14.77 -13.59
C GLY A 58 5.78 15.87 -12.53
N ILE A 59 6.12 15.57 -11.28
CA ILE A 59 6.34 16.59 -10.25
C ILE A 59 7.41 16.21 -9.22
N ASP A 60 8.17 17.21 -8.78
CA ASP A 60 9.03 17.12 -7.59
C ASP A 60 8.48 18.05 -6.49
N TRP A 61 7.80 17.49 -5.50
CA TRP A 61 7.19 18.26 -4.42
C TRP A 61 8.19 19.00 -3.53
N ARG A 62 9.47 18.64 -3.57
CA ARG A 62 10.54 19.36 -2.85
C ARG A 62 10.85 20.72 -3.49
N ASN A 63 10.67 20.82 -4.80
CA ASN A 63 11.07 21.96 -5.61
C ASN A 63 9.90 22.61 -6.38
N SER A 64 8.67 22.13 -6.18
CA SER A 64 7.48 22.62 -6.87
C SER A 64 7.11 24.06 -6.45
N ASP A 65 6.78 24.89 -7.43
CA ASP A 65 6.34 26.29 -7.28
C ASP A 65 4.82 26.43 -7.02
N ILE A 66 4.10 25.31 -6.95
CA ILE A 66 2.67 25.28 -6.64
C ILE A 66 2.43 25.86 -5.25
N LYS A 67 1.70 26.97 -5.19
CA LYS A 67 1.39 27.64 -3.92
C LYS A 67 0.34 26.84 -3.14
N PRO A 68 0.57 26.58 -1.85
CA PRO A 68 -0.41 25.91 -1.01
C PRO A 68 -1.63 26.81 -0.76
N GLU A 69 -2.80 26.18 -0.68
CA GLU A 69 -4.05 26.79 -0.21
C GLU A 69 -4.00 27.03 1.31
N ARG A 70 -3.32 26.15 2.05
CA ARG A 70 -3.11 26.26 3.50
C ARG A 70 -1.67 25.93 3.87
N VAL A 71 -1.03 26.85 4.60
CA VAL A 71 0.22 26.57 5.33
C VAL A 71 -0.16 26.32 6.78
N LEU A 72 0.22 25.14 7.28
CA LEU A 72 -0.07 24.67 8.61
C LEU A 72 1.17 24.84 9.48
N LYS A 73 1.09 25.70 10.48
CA LYS A 73 2.23 26.05 11.32
C LYS A 73 2.23 25.23 12.61
N GLY A 74 3.28 24.46 12.86
CA GLY A 74 3.41 23.58 14.03
C GLY A 74 4.48 24.05 15.01
N ALA A 75 4.19 23.96 16.31
CA ALA A 75 5.20 24.15 17.36
C ALA A 75 5.75 22.79 17.78
N LEU A 76 7.05 22.60 17.60
CA LEU A 76 7.80 21.42 17.98
C LEU A 76 8.46 21.62 19.34
N ILE A 77 7.87 21.04 20.38
CA ILE A 77 8.27 21.19 21.77
C ILE A 77 9.17 20.02 22.15
N ILE A 78 10.44 20.32 22.42
CA ILE A 78 11.45 19.30 22.75
C ILE A 78 11.59 19.18 24.27
N VAL A 79 11.45 17.96 24.78
CA VAL A 79 11.46 17.69 26.23
C VAL A 79 12.38 16.53 26.61
N ASP A 80 13.06 16.66 27.75
CA ASP A 80 13.84 15.58 28.38
C ASP A 80 13.50 15.41 29.85
N PHE A 81 14.05 14.38 30.50
CA PHE A 81 13.66 13.96 31.86
C PHE A 81 14.87 13.92 32.80
N PRO A 82 14.69 14.02 34.13
CA PRO A 82 15.77 13.89 35.12
C PRO A 82 16.61 12.60 34.97
N ASP A 83 15.96 11.49 34.61
CA ASP A 83 16.56 10.16 34.44
C ASP A 83 16.86 9.79 32.97
N ARG A 84 16.45 10.62 31.99
CA ARG A 84 16.60 10.33 30.57
C ARG A 84 16.92 11.58 29.77
N GLU A 85 18.16 11.66 29.28
CA GLU A 85 18.56 12.58 28.22
C GLU A 85 18.27 11.98 26.84
N PHE A 86 18.27 12.82 25.80
CA PHE A 86 18.09 12.37 24.42
C PHE A 86 19.20 11.38 24.03
N MET A 87 18.85 10.24 23.44
CA MET A 87 19.81 9.31 22.86
C MET A 87 20.65 9.98 21.78
N LEU A 88 20.04 10.86 20.99
CA LEU A 88 20.72 11.70 20.00
C LEU A 88 21.85 12.58 20.58
N SER A 89 21.83 12.87 21.88
CA SER A 89 22.91 13.62 22.54
C SER A 89 24.14 12.78 22.85
N GLN A 90 24.01 11.45 22.84
CA GLN A 90 25.07 10.50 23.14
C GLN A 90 25.85 10.12 21.87
N PRO A 91 27.07 9.56 21.98
CA PRO A 91 27.81 9.04 20.84
C PRO A 91 27.02 7.99 20.06
N GLU A 92 27.21 7.91 18.75
CA GLU A 92 26.60 6.87 17.89
C GLU A 92 26.82 5.47 18.49
N GLY A 93 25.74 4.68 18.57
CA GLY A 93 25.76 3.30 19.06
C GLY A 93 26.05 3.11 20.55
N SER A 94 26.06 4.17 21.36
CA SER A 94 26.43 4.09 22.77
C SER A 94 25.30 3.65 23.71
N GLU A 95 24.05 3.76 23.26
CA GLU A 95 22.88 3.32 24.02
C GLU A 95 22.72 1.78 23.95
N ILE A 96 22.05 1.18 24.94
CA ILE A 96 21.99 -0.29 25.12
C ILE A 96 21.46 -1.07 23.91
N ALA A 97 20.56 -0.50 23.11
CA ALA A 97 20.03 -1.08 21.89
C ALA A 97 20.83 -0.68 20.63
N GLY A 98 21.95 0.03 20.79
CA GLY A 98 22.83 0.45 19.69
C GLY A 98 22.39 1.73 18.98
N ASN A 99 21.62 2.58 19.66
CA ASN A 99 21.27 3.92 19.19
C ASN A 99 22.21 5.00 19.76
N PRO A 100 22.24 6.22 19.18
CA PRO A 100 21.66 6.61 17.89
C PRO A 100 22.45 6.00 16.70
N ILE A 101 21.87 6.04 15.50
CA ILE A 101 22.41 5.44 14.26
C ILE A 101 22.70 6.53 13.22
N LYS A 102 23.90 6.52 12.62
CA LYS A 102 24.40 7.51 11.62
C LYS A 102 24.48 8.96 12.10
N THR A 103 24.22 9.20 13.37
CA THR A 103 24.25 10.51 14.02
C THR A 103 24.52 10.32 15.52
N GLY A 104 24.77 11.42 16.24
CA GLY A 104 25.01 11.42 17.68
C GLY A 104 25.75 12.68 18.12
N ASN A 105 26.03 12.79 19.41
CA ASN A 105 26.70 13.93 20.03
C ASN A 105 26.00 15.28 19.76
N ILE A 106 24.67 15.27 19.60
CA ILE A 106 23.89 16.51 19.39
C ILE A 106 23.79 17.25 20.73
N PRO A 107 24.33 18.49 20.85
CA PRO A 107 24.21 19.24 22.09
C PRO A 107 22.75 19.46 22.49
N ARG A 108 22.47 19.40 23.80
CA ARG A 108 21.10 19.55 24.34
C ARG A 108 20.40 20.83 23.89
N ASP A 109 21.13 21.94 23.75
CA ASP A 109 20.63 23.23 23.26
C ASP A 109 20.42 23.29 21.74
N LYS A 110 20.85 22.26 21.00
CA LYS A 110 20.67 22.12 19.54
C LYS A 110 19.60 21.09 19.17
N MET A 111 19.00 20.42 20.14
CA MET A 111 18.02 19.36 19.89
C MET A 111 16.78 19.86 19.14
N GLY A 112 16.28 21.06 19.46
CA GLY A 112 15.21 21.73 18.71
C GLY A 112 15.54 21.91 17.24
N GLN A 113 16.72 22.46 16.94
CA GLN A 113 17.15 22.66 15.55
C GLN A 113 17.37 21.32 14.83
N PHE A 114 17.91 20.31 15.51
CA PHE A 114 18.09 18.98 14.93
C PHE A 114 16.76 18.40 14.45
N TRP A 115 15.74 18.37 15.32
CA TRP A 115 14.43 17.81 14.96
C TRP A 115 13.70 18.65 13.91
N LEU A 116 13.83 19.98 13.98
CA LEU A 116 13.32 20.87 12.94
C LEU A 116 13.94 20.55 11.57
N ASP A 117 15.27 20.44 11.49
CA ASP A 117 15.96 20.09 10.25
C ASP A 117 15.61 18.66 9.79
N PHE A 118 15.52 17.70 10.72
CA PHE A 118 15.16 16.32 10.41
C PHE A 118 13.77 16.18 9.80
N LEU A 119 12.78 16.96 10.27
CA LEU A 119 11.40 16.88 9.78
C LEU A 119 11.13 17.81 8.58
N ASN A 120 11.69 19.02 8.53
CA ASN A 120 11.31 20.05 7.55
C ASN A 120 12.37 20.35 6.49
N LYS A 121 13.62 19.92 6.65
CA LYS A 121 14.72 20.26 5.72
C LYS A 121 15.21 19.03 4.97
N PRO A 122 15.18 19.01 3.63
CA PRO A 122 15.73 17.90 2.86
C PRO A 122 17.25 17.76 3.11
N GLN A 123 17.67 16.59 3.59
CA GLN A 123 19.07 16.28 3.87
C GLN A 123 19.38 14.78 3.70
N ALA A 124 20.65 14.41 3.66
CA ALA A 124 21.03 13.01 3.49
C ALA A 124 20.47 12.10 4.60
N LEU A 125 20.40 12.60 5.84
CA LEU A 125 19.94 11.83 7.00
C LEU A 125 18.47 11.38 6.88
N ASN A 126 17.58 12.23 6.37
CA ASN A 126 16.16 11.91 6.14
C ASN A 126 15.87 11.45 4.71
N ASN A 127 16.90 11.04 3.95
CA ASN A 127 16.77 10.64 2.54
C ASN A 127 16.11 11.72 1.67
N TYR A 128 16.31 12.98 2.04
CA TYR A 128 15.73 14.17 1.42
C TYR A 128 14.20 14.17 1.43
N ARG A 129 13.57 13.43 2.36
CA ARG A 129 12.13 13.37 2.58
C ARG A 129 11.76 14.18 3.81
N THR A 130 10.67 14.94 3.73
CA THR A 130 10.24 15.86 4.80
C THR A 130 8.75 15.80 5.03
N ILE A 131 8.28 16.16 6.23
CA ILE A 131 6.84 16.17 6.54
C ILE A 131 6.10 17.17 5.64
N ASN A 132 6.75 18.28 5.29
CA ASN A 132 6.19 19.24 4.33
C ASN A 132 6.02 18.61 2.94
N GLU A 133 7.04 17.90 2.43
CA GLU A 133 6.95 17.20 1.15
C GLU A 133 5.80 16.19 1.17
N TYR A 134 5.65 15.41 2.24
CA TYR A 134 4.55 14.45 2.40
C TYR A 134 3.18 15.12 2.28
N TRP A 135 2.93 16.21 3.01
CA TRP A 135 1.63 16.87 2.96
C TRP A 135 1.38 17.59 1.63
N ARG A 136 2.42 18.13 0.99
CA ARG A 136 2.31 18.63 -0.39
C ARG A 136 1.95 17.51 -1.34
N GLU A 137 2.56 16.34 -1.21
CA GLU A 137 2.28 15.20 -2.09
C GLU A 137 0.86 14.64 -1.87
N ASN A 138 0.50 14.32 -0.62
CA ASN A 138 -0.76 13.67 -0.26
C ASN A 138 -1.99 14.56 -0.56
N SER A 139 -1.83 15.89 -0.46
CA SER A 139 -2.89 16.88 -0.72
C SER A 139 -2.86 17.48 -2.13
N PHE A 140 -1.97 17.01 -3.01
CA PHE A 140 -1.74 17.57 -4.35
C PHE A 140 -1.38 19.07 -4.33
N GLY A 141 -0.58 19.46 -3.34
CA GLY A 141 -0.02 20.80 -3.19
C GLY A 141 -0.92 21.75 -2.43
N LYS A 142 -2.15 21.35 -2.05
CA LYS A 142 -3.09 22.20 -1.32
C LYS A 142 -2.57 22.57 0.06
N TRP A 143 -1.90 21.66 0.74
CA TRP A 143 -1.37 21.86 2.08
C TRP A 143 0.15 21.88 2.07
N ALA A 144 0.71 22.69 2.94
CA ALA A 144 2.12 22.71 3.31
C ALA A 144 2.24 22.74 4.83
N VAL A 145 3.35 22.22 5.36
CA VAL A 145 3.66 22.23 6.79
C VAL A 145 4.92 23.05 7.02
N ASP A 146 4.84 23.93 8.01
CA ASP A 146 5.95 24.72 8.51
C ASP A 146 6.08 24.52 10.02
N LEU A 147 7.30 24.44 10.55
CA LEU A 147 7.55 24.10 11.94
C LEU A 147 8.49 25.11 12.57
N ASP A 148 8.25 25.44 13.84
CA ASP A 148 9.22 26.10 14.71
C ASP A 148 9.52 25.20 15.91
N ALA A 149 10.74 25.26 16.44
CA ALA A 149 11.16 24.45 17.58
C ALA A 149 11.31 25.26 18.87
N PHE A 150 10.94 24.63 19.98
CA PHE A 150 10.96 25.19 21.34
C PHE A 150 11.63 24.21 22.30
N GLY A 151 12.36 24.72 23.30
CA GLY A 151 13.10 23.91 24.27
C GLY A 151 14.59 23.77 23.94
N THR A 152 15.32 22.84 24.54
CA THR A 152 14.87 21.66 25.29
C THR A 152 14.44 21.93 26.74
N TYR A 153 13.21 21.56 27.10
CA TYR A 153 12.67 21.70 28.46
C TYR A 153 12.88 20.42 29.28
N ARG A 154 13.41 20.58 30.50
CA ARG A 154 13.50 19.48 31.47
C ARG A 154 12.15 19.34 32.19
N MET A 155 11.54 18.17 32.09
CA MET A 155 10.35 17.80 32.86
C MET A 155 10.71 17.62 34.35
N ASP A 156 9.71 17.72 35.22
CA ASP A 156 9.88 17.69 36.68
C ASP A 156 10.04 16.27 37.22
N PHE A 157 9.62 15.26 36.47
CA PHE A 157 9.59 13.86 36.88
C PHE A 157 10.33 12.97 35.89
N ASN A 158 10.60 11.74 36.30
CA ASN A 158 11.30 10.74 35.49
C ASN A 158 10.43 10.24 34.33
N GLU A 159 11.05 9.83 33.21
CA GLU A 159 10.38 9.32 32.00
C GLU A 159 9.35 8.24 32.34
N PHE A 160 9.74 7.25 33.14
CA PHE A 160 8.90 6.12 33.51
C PHE A 160 7.63 6.53 34.26
N GLN A 161 7.60 7.70 34.92
CA GLN A 161 6.41 8.20 35.59
C GLN A 161 5.34 8.67 34.61
N TYR A 162 5.73 9.04 33.40
CA TYR A 162 4.81 9.41 32.32
C TYR A 162 4.37 8.17 31.54
N GLY A 163 5.30 7.32 31.10
CA GLY A 163 4.99 6.15 30.27
C GLY A 163 4.14 5.09 30.98
N LEU A 164 4.54 4.67 32.19
CA LEU A 164 3.83 3.62 32.95
C LEU A 164 2.44 4.05 33.48
N ASN A 165 2.02 5.29 33.21
CA ASN A 165 0.72 5.83 33.60
C ASN A 165 -0.36 5.66 32.52
N GLU A 166 -0.03 5.14 31.32
CA GLU A 166 -0.93 5.17 30.17
C GLU A 166 -1.81 3.91 30.00
N PHE A 167 -1.27 2.69 30.19
CA PHE A 167 -1.98 1.45 29.87
C PHE A 167 -2.04 0.43 31.02
N ASN A 168 -2.53 0.83 32.19
CA ASN A 168 -2.62 -0.05 33.37
C ASN A 168 -1.26 -0.70 33.73
N GLN A 169 -0.18 0.06 33.53
CA GLN A 169 1.20 -0.36 33.81
C GLN A 169 1.69 0.14 35.17
N MET A 170 0.82 0.75 35.98
CA MET A 170 1.16 1.32 37.28
C MET A 170 1.74 0.29 38.26
N GLN A 171 1.41 -1.01 38.14
CA GLN A 171 2.08 -2.06 38.94
C GLN A 171 3.57 -2.25 38.62
N ASN A 172 4.02 -1.79 37.46
CA ASN A 172 5.42 -1.83 37.03
C ASN A 172 6.18 -0.53 37.38
N MET A 173 5.53 0.42 38.09
CA MET A 173 6.15 1.64 38.59
C MET A 173 7.06 1.34 39.79
N PRO A 174 8.30 1.87 39.82
CA PRO A 174 9.15 1.78 41.02
C PRO A 174 8.46 2.31 42.28
N PRO A 175 8.67 1.66 43.46
CA PRO A 175 8.04 2.10 44.71
C PRO A 175 8.35 3.56 45.05
N GLY A 176 7.36 4.28 45.58
CA GLY A 176 7.51 5.68 45.99
C GLY A 176 7.26 6.72 44.88
N PHE A 177 7.02 6.28 43.63
CA PHE A 177 6.68 7.16 42.52
C PHE A 177 5.18 7.15 42.20
N SER A 178 4.73 8.15 41.44
CA SER A 178 3.33 8.29 41.00
C SER A 178 3.27 8.71 39.53
N GLY A 179 2.19 8.30 38.85
CA GLY A 179 1.95 8.60 37.45
C GLY A 179 1.80 10.10 37.16
N LYS A 180 2.25 10.52 35.98
CA LYS A 180 2.27 11.92 35.50
C LYS A 180 1.71 12.04 34.09
N ASN A 181 1.46 13.28 33.65
CA ASN A 181 0.93 13.57 32.32
C ASN A 181 1.89 14.47 31.55
N LEU A 182 2.53 13.91 30.51
CA LEU A 182 3.55 14.62 29.75
C LEU A 182 2.94 15.78 28.98
N ARG A 183 1.79 15.55 28.32
CA ARG A 183 1.14 16.52 27.44
C ARG A 183 0.91 17.84 28.15
N SER A 184 0.26 17.82 29.32
CA SER A 184 -0.04 19.05 30.06
C SER A 184 1.21 19.80 30.51
N GLU A 185 2.23 19.07 30.96
CA GLU A 185 3.45 19.66 31.51
C GLU A 185 4.35 20.24 30.41
N ALA A 186 4.54 19.52 29.31
CA ALA A 186 5.31 19.97 28.16
C ALA A 186 4.72 21.26 27.56
N ILE A 187 3.39 21.33 27.41
CA ILE A 187 2.72 22.55 26.96
C ILE A 187 2.93 23.69 27.95
N GLN A 188 2.76 23.44 29.25
CA GLN A 188 2.92 24.47 30.28
C GLN A 188 4.33 25.08 30.25
N LYS A 189 5.37 24.25 30.14
CA LYS A 189 6.77 24.70 30.11
C LYS A 189 7.12 25.48 28.85
N ALA A 190 6.52 25.12 27.71
CA ALA A 190 6.78 25.78 26.43
C ALA A 190 5.96 27.06 26.21
N GLN A 191 4.88 27.27 26.98
CA GLN A 191 3.89 28.30 26.67
C GLN A 191 4.47 29.72 26.63
N ALA A 192 5.37 30.07 27.54
CA ALA A 192 5.97 31.40 27.59
C ALA A 192 6.81 31.71 26.33
N ASP A 193 7.59 30.73 25.85
CA ASP A 193 8.42 30.90 24.65
C ASP A 193 7.58 30.88 23.37
N ILE A 194 6.53 30.05 23.34
CA ILE A 194 5.53 30.06 22.25
C ILE A 194 4.85 31.42 22.18
N ASP A 195 4.40 31.99 23.31
CA ASP A 195 3.78 33.32 23.34
C ASP A 195 4.77 34.42 22.94
N ALA A 196 6.03 34.30 23.37
CA ALA A 196 7.10 35.25 23.05
C ALA A 196 7.49 35.23 21.56
N SER A 197 7.26 34.12 20.84
CA SER A 197 7.50 34.05 19.40
C SER A 197 6.62 35.01 18.59
N GLY A 198 5.44 35.37 19.13
CA GLY A 198 4.43 36.16 18.42
C GLY A 198 3.69 35.40 17.31
N GLU A 199 4.00 34.12 17.11
CA GLU A 199 3.44 33.27 16.07
C GLU A 199 2.17 32.56 16.55
N LYS A 200 1.29 32.23 15.60
CA LYS A 200 0.13 31.37 15.85
C LYS A 200 0.38 30.00 15.26
N TYR A 201 0.24 28.97 16.09
CA TYR A 201 0.42 27.58 15.69
C TYR A 201 -0.94 26.88 15.55
N ASP A 202 -1.13 26.18 14.43
CA ASP A 202 -2.28 25.32 14.16
C ASP A 202 -2.23 24.05 15.02
N PHE A 203 -1.03 23.59 15.38
CA PHE A 203 -0.82 22.34 16.11
C PHE A 203 0.48 22.33 16.90
N LYS A 204 0.62 21.36 17.81
CA LYS A 204 1.80 21.19 18.66
C LYS A 204 2.28 19.75 18.63
N PHE A 205 3.56 19.53 18.40
CA PHE A 205 4.22 18.23 18.49
C PHE A 205 5.16 18.26 19.70
N VAL A 206 5.02 17.32 20.61
CA VAL A 206 5.95 17.12 21.72
C VAL A 206 6.86 15.97 21.36
N VAL A 207 8.16 16.23 21.23
CA VAL A 207 9.17 15.19 21.05
C VAL A 207 9.91 15.01 22.36
N HIS A 208 9.83 13.81 22.93
CA HIS A 208 10.48 13.48 24.19
C HIS A 208 11.74 12.65 23.99
N ALA A 209 12.68 12.79 24.91
CA ALA A 209 13.82 11.89 25.03
C ALA A 209 13.36 10.46 25.35
N GLY A 210 14.03 9.43 24.81
CA GLY A 210 13.63 8.04 24.99
C GLY A 210 12.79 7.48 23.85
N TYR A 211 12.25 6.29 24.08
CA TYR A 211 11.53 5.52 23.06
C TYR A 211 10.02 5.72 23.16
N ASP A 212 9.34 5.71 22.02
CA ASP A 212 7.94 5.33 21.93
C ASP A 212 7.82 3.82 22.15
N GLU A 213 7.04 3.40 23.16
CA GLU A 213 6.81 1.98 23.50
C GLU A 213 6.35 1.18 22.25
N SER A 214 5.52 1.79 21.40
CA SER A 214 4.94 1.10 20.24
C SER A 214 5.98 0.69 19.18
N GLY A 215 7.16 1.32 19.17
CA GLY A 215 8.26 1.04 18.24
C GLY A 215 9.36 0.14 18.80
N VAL A 216 9.25 -0.29 20.07
CA VAL A 216 10.30 -1.09 20.73
C VAL A 216 9.79 -2.29 21.53
N TRP A 217 8.49 -2.40 21.84
CA TRP A 217 7.97 -3.45 22.70
C TRP A 217 8.29 -4.86 22.20
N GLN A 218 8.39 -5.07 20.88
CA GLN A 218 8.66 -6.39 20.31
C GLN A 218 10.17 -6.63 20.16
N GLU A 219 10.89 -5.62 19.66
CA GLU A 219 12.33 -5.62 19.39
C GLU A 219 13.16 -5.77 20.67
N LEU A 220 12.78 -5.03 21.71
CA LEU A 220 13.40 -5.10 23.04
C LEU A 220 12.61 -6.04 23.97
N GLY A 221 11.71 -6.83 23.41
CA GLY A 221 10.90 -7.85 24.09
C GLY A 221 11.19 -9.23 23.52
N GLU A 222 10.17 -9.86 22.93
CA GLU A 222 10.22 -11.26 22.48
C GLU A 222 11.22 -11.55 21.34
N MET A 223 11.70 -10.53 20.64
CA MET A 223 12.78 -10.69 19.65
C MET A 223 14.15 -10.85 20.32
N MET A 224 14.37 -10.20 21.46
CA MET A 224 15.64 -10.21 22.19
C MET A 224 15.67 -11.24 23.32
N PHE A 225 14.52 -11.48 23.95
CA PHE A 225 14.37 -12.32 25.14
C PHE A 225 13.37 -13.44 24.88
N GLN A 226 13.70 -14.66 25.31
CA GLN A 226 12.86 -15.84 25.06
C GLN A 226 11.55 -15.80 25.88
N ASN A 227 11.61 -15.26 27.08
CA ASN A 227 10.52 -15.19 28.06
C ASN A 227 10.77 -14.06 29.08
N PRO A 228 9.78 -13.68 29.90
CA PRO A 228 9.92 -12.61 30.89
C PRO A 228 11.11 -12.77 31.84
N GLU A 229 11.45 -14.01 32.20
CA GLU A 229 12.54 -14.35 33.14
C GLU A 229 13.93 -14.21 32.51
N SER A 230 14.02 -14.19 31.17
CA SER A 230 15.28 -14.02 30.44
C SER A 230 15.67 -12.55 30.23
N VAL A 231 14.81 -11.59 30.60
CA VAL A 231 15.14 -10.17 30.51
C VAL A 231 16.23 -9.82 31.50
N THR A 232 17.36 -9.31 30.99
CA THR A 232 18.54 -8.97 31.80
C THR A 232 18.34 -7.67 32.59
N ASP A 233 19.08 -7.50 33.68
CA ASP A 233 19.00 -6.30 34.55
C ASP A 233 19.22 -4.98 33.81
N ALA A 234 20.03 -4.98 32.75
CA ALA A 234 20.28 -3.80 31.94
C ALA A 234 19.01 -3.29 31.19
N PHE A 235 18.02 -4.15 31.02
CA PHE A 235 16.68 -3.85 30.48
C PHE A 235 15.60 -3.82 31.58
N GLY A 236 16.00 -3.85 32.84
CA GLY A 236 15.15 -3.82 34.01
C GLY A 236 14.92 -2.42 34.59
N PRO A 237 14.07 -2.32 35.63
CA PRO A 237 13.88 -1.10 36.41
C PRO A 237 15.11 -0.76 37.27
N PRO A 238 15.21 0.49 37.77
CA PRO A 238 16.27 0.88 38.70
C PRO A 238 16.19 0.17 40.06
N ASP A 239 15.03 -0.38 40.43
CA ASP A 239 14.86 -1.17 41.66
C ASP A 239 15.11 -2.67 41.36
N PRO A 240 16.20 -3.27 41.85
CA PRO A 240 16.55 -4.67 41.57
C PRO A 240 15.59 -5.68 42.22
N ALA A 241 14.69 -5.25 43.11
CA ALA A 241 13.67 -6.12 43.69
C ALA A 241 12.46 -6.31 42.77
N MET A 242 12.36 -5.55 41.68
CA MET A 242 11.27 -5.63 40.70
C MET A 242 11.62 -6.56 39.53
N PRO A 243 10.62 -7.16 38.86
CA PRO A 243 10.85 -7.90 37.63
C PRO A 243 11.44 -7.01 36.52
N ASN A 244 12.38 -7.57 35.75
CA ASN A 244 12.93 -6.90 34.56
C ASN A 244 11.95 -6.83 33.38
N SER A 245 10.78 -7.46 33.50
CA SER A 245 9.70 -7.44 32.52
C SER A 245 8.48 -6.67 33.03
N ALA A 246 7.68 -6.15 32.10
CA ALA A 246 6.48 -5.39 32.39
C ALA A 246 5.37 -5.69 31.39
N VAL A 247 4.13 -5.41 31.79
CA VAL A 247 2.99 -5.53 30.86
C VAL A 247 3.03 -4.41 29.82
N THR A 248 2.39 -4.65 28.68
CA THR A 248 2.23 -3.68 27.61
C THR A 248 0.78 -3.63 27.15
N ARG A 249 0.45 -2.69 26.26
CA ARG A 249 -0.88 -2.49 25.68
C ARG A 249 -1.42 -3.71 24.93
N TYR A 250 -0.58 -4.46 24.21
CA TYR A 250 -1.04 -5.48 23.25
C TYR A 250 -0.75 -6.93 23.65
N VAL A 251 0.36 -7.17 24.33
CA VAL A 251 0.84 -8.51 24.70
C VAL A 251 1.06 -8.58 26.21
N PRO A 252 1.11 -9.79 26.80
CA PRO A 252 1.20 -9.92 28.26
C PRO A 252 2.53 -9.43 28.85
N TRP A 253 3.60 -9.29 28.06
CA TRP A 253 4.89 -8.82 28.57
C TRP A 253 5.81 -8.23 27.48
N THR A 254 6.71 -7.37 27.90
CA THR A 254 7.95 -6.95 27.22
C THR A 254 9.02 -6.65 28.29
N SER A 255 10.22 -6.17 27.92
CA SER A 255 11.17 -5.66 28.91
C SER A 255 10.64 -4.41 29.60
N TRP A 256 10.99 -4.21 30.88
CA TRP A 256 10.62 -3.00 31.60
C TRP A 256 11.14 -1.75 30.88
N TYR A 257 12.33 -1.85 30.30
CA TYR A 257 12.95 -0.78 29.51
C TYR A 257 12.11 -0.32 28.31
N ALA A 258 11.46 -1.25 27.62
CA ALA A 258 10.52 -0.91 26.55
C ALA A 258 9.20 -0.35 27.10
N ALA A 259 8.63 -1.00 28.11
CA ALA A 259 7.33 -0.65 28.69
C ALA A 259 7.31 0.70 29.41
N LYS A 260 8.46 1.21 29.88
CA LYS A 260 8.55 2.53 30.49
C LYS A 260 8.53 3.68 29.48
N GLY A 261 8.69 3.37 28.18
CA GLY A 261 8.54 4.34 27.10
C GLY A 261 7.13 4.94 27.09
N ILE A 262 7.00 6.13 26.54
CA ILE A 262 5.70 6.82 26.43
C ILE A 262 5.07 6.45 25.10
N TRP A 263 3.77 6.22 25.06
CA TRP A 263 3.09 5.84 23.83
C TRP A 263 2.71 7.06 23.00
N SER A 264 3.08 7.04 21.72
CA SER A 264 2.75 8.14 20.81
C SER A 264 1.25 8.32 20.63
N SER A 265 0.78 9.56 20.80
CA SER A 265 -0.66 9.87 20.83
C SER A 265 -1.00 11.33 20.58
N ALA A 266 -2.10 11.59 19.86
CA ALA A 266 -2.70 12.91 19.69
C ALA A 266 -3.97 13.12 20.52
N GLY A 267 -4.14 14.35 20.99
CA GLY A 267 -5.35 14.82 21.65
C GLY A 267 -5.29 16.31 21.93
N GLY A 268 -6.43 17.00 21.79
CA GLY A 268 -6.54 18.44 22.11
C GLY A 268 -5.61 19.34 21.30
N GLY A 269 -5.34 18.99 20.03
CA GLY A 269 -4.42 19.73 19.15
C GLY A 269 -2.93 19.56 19.44
N THR A 270 -2.58 18.59 20.30
CA THR A 270 -1.19 18.25 20.66
C THR A 270 -0.93 16.76 20.43
N SER A 271 0.22 16.42 19.85
CA SER A 271 0.71 15.04 19.79
C SER A 271 1.99 14.83 20.59
N ILE A 272 2.26 13.59 20.95
CA ILE A 272 3.49 13.15 21.62
C ILE A 272 4.19 12.12 20.73
N GLN A 273 5.51 12.24 20.60
CA GLN A 273 6.39 11.35 19.83
C GLN A 273 7.69 11.06 20.58
N GLY A 274 8.22 9.85 20.43
CA GLY A 274 9.53 9.44 20.92
C GLY A 274 10.65 9.68 19.91
N GLU A 275 11.92 9.50 20.30
CA GLU A 275 13.07 9.74 19.40
C GLU A 275 13.16 8.75 18.22
N ASN A 276 12.55 7.57 18.37
CA ASN A 276 12.54 6.53 17.36
C ASN A 276 11.35 6.66 16.38
N ASP A 277 10.41 7.58 16.65
CA ASP A 277 9.30 7.80 15.74
C ASP A 277 9.78 8.35 14.39
N GLY A 278 9.44 7.61 13.34
CA GLY A 278 9.60 8.09 11.98
C GLY A 278 8.57 9.18 11.64
N MET A 279 8.84 9.91 10.56
CA MET A 279 7.96 10.96 10.03
C MET A 279 6.49 10.54 9.86
N GLY A 280 6.24 9.25 9.61
CA GLY A 280 4.92 8.64 9.50
C GLY A 280 4.08 8.74 10.77
N THR A 281 4.68 8.67 11.96
CA THR A 281 3.96 8.91 13.23
C THR A 281 3.51 10.37 13.29
N PHE A 282 4.38 11.34 12.99
CA PHE A 282 4.01 12.75 12.96
C PHE A 282 2.89 13.06 11.96
N ALA A 283 2.93 12.43 10.78
CA ALA A 283 1.88 12.56 9.77
C ALA A 283 0.56 11.94 10.25
N HIS A 284 0.60 10.77 10.88
CA HIS A 284 -0.58 10.11 11.46
C HIS A 284 -1.26 11.00 12.51
N GLU A 285 -0.48 11.48 13.47
CA GLU A 285 -0.99 12.33 14.53
C GLU A 285 -1.53 13.67 13.99
N PHE A 286 -0.92 14.21 12.94
CA PHE A 286 -1.46 15.38 12.25
C PHE A 286 -2.83 15.12 11.63
N GLY A 287 -3.09 13.91 11.12
CA GLY A 287 -4.41 13.50 10.65
C GLY A 287 -5.50 13.58 11.72
N HIS A 288 -5.20 13.24 12.99
CA HIS A 288 -6.14 13.41 14.11
C HIS A 288 -6.44 14.87 14.42
N ILE A 289 -5.42 15.74 14.34
CA ILE A 289 -5.59 17.18 14.51
C ILE A 289 -6.52 17.74 13.42
N MET A 290 -6.51 17.11 12.25
CA MET A 290 -7.41 17.37 11.13
C MET A 290 -8.70 16.54 11.16
N ALA A 291 -9.10 16.05 12.33
CA ALA A 291 -10.38 15.38 12.60
C ALA A 291 -10.60 14.04 11.87
N LEU A 292 -9.53 13.29 11.60
CA LEU A 292 -9.62 11.87 11.25
C LEU A 292 -9.51 10.99 12.50
N GLY A 293 -10.23 9.87 12.52
CA GLY A 293 -10.14 8.86 13.58
C GLY A 293 -9.21 7.71 13.20
N ASP A 294 -8.73 7.00 14.21
CA ASP A 294 -7.95 5.77 14.04
C ASP A 294 -8.74 4.72 13.25
N ASN A 295 -8.03 3.97 12.42
CA ASN A 295 -8.60 2.87 11.66
C ASN A 295 -7.68 1.64 11.65
N TYR A 296 -7.27 1.19 12.83
CA TYR A 296 -6.52 -0.05 13.03
C TYR A 296 -7.10 -0.90 14.17
N ASN A 297 -6.70 -2.16 14.21
CA ASN A 297 -7.07 -3.17 15.20
C ASN A 297 -5.92 -3.43 16.20
N ASN A 298 -6.19 -4.18 17.27
CA ASN A 298 -5.13 -4.88 18.01
C ASN A 298 -4.79 -6.19 17.27
N PRO A 299 -3.54 -6.38 16.78
CA PRO A 299 -3.18 -7.53 15.96
C PRO A 299 -3.13 -8.83 16.76
N TYR A 300 -3.12 -8.77 18.10
CA TYR A 300 -3.09 -9.93 19.00
C TYR A 300 -4.38 -10.06 19.84
N GLY A 301 -5.46 -9.39 19.44
CA GLY A 301 -6.75 -9.45 20.12
C GLY A 301 -7.34 -10.87 20.15
N LYS A 302 -8.22 -11.13 21.12
CA LYS A 302 -8.99 -12.38 21.26
C LYS A 302 -10.49 -12.04 21.38
N PRO A 303 -11.32 -12.35 20.38
CA PRO A 303 -10.96 -12.94 19.08
C PRO A 303 -10.12 -11.98 18.24
N VAL A 304 -9.29 -12.52 17.34
CA VAL A 304 -8.42 -11.71 16.48
C VAL A 304 -9.24 -11.13 15.33
N SER A 305 -9.07 -9.84 15.07
CA SER A 305 -9.56 -9.19 13.85
C SER A 305 -8.39 -8.95 12.94
N ARG A 306 -8.53 -9.19 11.63
CA ARG A 306 -7.64 -8.63 10.59
C ARG A 306 -7.55 -7.10 10.75
N SER A 307 -6.43 -6.51 10.35
CA SER A 307 -6.28 -5.05 10.25
C SER A 307 -7.26 -4.41 9.27
N TYR A 308 -7.82 -3.25 9.58
CA TYR A 308 -8.92 -2.66 8.82
C TYR A 308 -8.50 -2.17 7.42
N SER A 309 -7.75 -1.07 7.35
CA SER A 309 -7.11 -0.58 6.11
C SER A 309 -5.60 -0.82 6.06
N GLY A 310 -4.99 -1.23 7.18
CA GLY A 310 -3.62 -1.70 7.27
C GLY A 310 -2.59 -0.78 6.59
N PRO A 311 -1.77 -1.29 5.65
CA PRO A 311 -0.68 -0.53 5.03
C PRO A 311 -1.19 0.50 4.01
N TRP A 312 -2.49 0.57 3.73
CA TRP A 312 -3.02 1.38 2.63
C TRP A 312 -3.44 2.79 3.05
N GLU A 313 -3.54 3.06 4.35
CA GLU A 313 -4.07 4.32 4.88
C GLU A 313 -3.19 4.86 6.01
N LEU A 314 -2.84 6.15 5.94
CA LEU A 314 -2.09 6.85 6.98
C LEU A 314 -2.70 6.66 8.37
N MET A 315 -4.02 6.80 8.52
CA MET A 315 -4.75 6.65 9.79
C MET A 315 -4.89 5.19 10.27
N SER A 316 -4.18 4.26 9.65
CA SER A 316 -4.03 2.88 10.07
C SER A 316 -2.53 2.58 10.28
N ARG A 317 -2.06 1.38 9.91
CA ARG A 317 -0.63 1.05 9.90
C ARG A 317 0.10 1.47 8.62
N GLY A 318 -0.55 2.26 7.75
CA GLY A 318 0.15 2.96 6.66
C GLY A 318 1.17 3.96 7.20
N SER A 319 0.99 4.43 8.44
CA SER A 319 1.99 5.21 9.18
C SER A 319 3.29 4.44 9.46
N PHE A 320 3.27 3.10 9.41
CA PHE A 320 4.45 2.25 9.67
C PHE A 320 5.25 1.95 8.40
N ASN A 321 4.76 2.36 7.23
CA ASN A 321 5.45 2.10 5.97
C ASN A 321 6.80 2.84 5.88
N GLY A 322 7.65 2.26 5.04
CA GLY A 322 9.04 2.66 4.86
C GLY A 322 9.92 1.44 4.59
N PRO A 323 11.11 1.65 4.00
CA PRO A 323 12.04 0.55 3.74
C PRO A 323 12.47 -0.10 5.05
N GLY A 324 12.77 -1.40 5.04
CA GLY A 324 13.12 -2.14 6.26
C GLY A 324 11.91 -2.55 7.13
N GLY A 325 10.73 -1.98 6.89
CA GLY A 325 9.47 -2.43 7.50
C GLY A 325 9.36 -2.18 9.01
N PRO A 326 8.32 -2.72 9.66
CA PRO A 326 7.94 -2.33 11.02
C PRO A 326 9.04 -2.61 12.07
N HIS A 327 9.83 -3.68 11.91
CA HIS A 327 10.93 -4.05 12.82
C HIS A 327 12.20 -3.18 12.72
N THR A 328 12.08 -2.00 12.11
CA THR A 328 13.15 -0.99 12.10
C THR A 328 12.71 0.32 12.75
N ARG A 329 11.50 0.36 13.33
CA ARG A 329 10.95 1.52 14.05
C ARG A 329 11.63 1.80 15.40
N TRP A 330 12.48 0.90 15.88
CA TRP A 330 13.28 1.11 17.10
C TRP A 330 14.49 2.02 16.86
N MET A 331 14.85 2.28 15.61
CA MET A 331 16.05 3.06 15.26
C MET A 331 15.88 4.54 15.59
N VAL A 332 16.94 5.18 16.08
CA VAL A 332 16.95 6.61 16.42
C VAL A 332 18.05 7.33 15.61
N PRO A 333 17.69 8.30 14.74
CA PRO A 333 16.33 8.68 14.37
C PRO A 333 15.67 7.65 13.43
N GLY A 334 14.34 7.64 13.37
CA GLY A 334 13.56 6.74 12.51
C GLY A 334 13.72 7.04 11.02
N THR A 335 14.63 6.34 10.33
CA THR A 335 14.96 6.57 8.90
C THR A 335 14.56 5.42 7.96
N LEU A 336 13.88 4.40 8.50
CA LEU A 336 13.46 3.18 7.81
C LEU A 336 11.95 2.95 7.99
N GLY A 337 11.52 1.97 8.79
CA GLY A 337 10.12 1.79 9.16
C GLY A 337 9.52 3.09 9.73
N ALA A 338 8.28 3.38 9.36
CA ALA A 338 7.58 4.64 9.65
C ALA A 338 8.22 5.92 9.08
N SER A 339 9.21 5.85 8.16
CA SER A 339 9.81 7.05 7.56
C SER A 339 9.13 7.53 6.27
N ALA A 340 8.34 6.68 5.63
CA ALA A 340 7.64 6.99 4.38
C ALA A 340 6.22 6.41 4.42
N PRO A 341 5.27 7.12 5.06
CA PRO A 341 3.94 6.61 5.31
C PRO A 341 3.07 6.61 4.05
N SER A 342 1.97 5.86 4.07
CA SER A 342 1.01 5.86 2.97
C SER A 342 0.30 7.19 2.80
N HIS A 343 -0.17 7.45 1.58
CA HIS A 343 -1.20 8.44 1.30
C HIS A 343 -2.50 8.13 2.04
N HIS A 344 -3.37 9.13 2.13
CA HIS A 344 -4.76 8.92 2.44
C HIS A 344 -5.46 8.16 1.29
N MET A 345 -6.28 7.18 1.66
CA MET A 345 -7.28 6.55 0.80
C MET A 345 -8.36 7.55 0.38
N LEU A 346 -9.08 7.22 -0.70
CA LEU A 346 -10.06 8.09 -1.36
C LEU A 346 -11.03 8.76 -0.37
N ARG A 347 -11.57 7.99 0.58
CA ARG A 347 -12.47 8.48 1.63
C ARG A 347 -11.87 9.67 2.39
N ASN A 348 -10.63 9.52 2.86
CA ASN A 348 -9.96 10.53 3.67
C ASN A 348 -9.53 11.71 2.82
N LYS A 349 -9.09 11.50 1.56
CA LYS A 349 -8.83 12.61 0.62
C LYS A 349 -10.08 13.46 0.34
N ILE A 350 -11.24 12.83 0.17
CA ILE A 350 -12.53 13.53 0.02
C ILE A 350 -12.85 14.30 1.30
N LYS A 351 -12.78 13.63 2.47
CA LYS A 351 -13.12 14.22 3.77
C LYS A 351 -12.25 15.43 4.12
N GLN A 352 -10.97 15.39 3.76
CA GLN A 352 -10.02 16.49 3.96
C GLN A 352 -10.13 17.61 2.90
N GLY A 353 -11.01 17.45 1.90
CA GLY A 353 -11.18 18.44 0.84
C GLY A 353 -10.00 18.50 -0.14
N PHE A 354 -9.20 17.43 -0.24
CA PHE A 354 -8.11 17.35 -1.20
C PHE A 354 -8.61 17.16 -2.63
N LEU A 355 -9.82 16.62 -2.77
CA LEU A 355 -10.49 16.37 -4.04
C LEU A 355 -11.72 17.25 -4.18
N SER A 356 -11.90 17.85 -5.34
CA SER A 356 -13.19 18.43 -5.75
C SER A 356 -14.14 17.36 -6.31
N GLU A 357 -15.44 17.63 -6.31
CA GLU A 357 -16.48 16.67 -6.72
C GLU A 357 -16.33 16.14 -8.15
N ASN A 358 -15.64 16.86 -9.03
CA ASN A 358 -15.37 16.43 -10.41
C ASN A 358 -14.12 15.54 -10.56
N GLN A 359 -13.37 15.30 -9.48
CA GLN A 359 -12.15 14.49 -9.48
C GLN A 359 -12.38 13.05 -9.00
N TYR A 360 -13.61 12.68 -8.69
CA TYR A 360 -14.03 11.31 -8.43
C TYR A 360 -15.47 11.11 -8.90
N LEU A 361 -15.88 9.87 -9.16
CA LEU A 361 -17.29 9.59 -9.46
C LEU A 361 -18.03 9.33 -8.16
N ASN A 362 -19.10 10.07 -7.91
CA ASN A 362 -20.02 9.77 -6.84
C ASN A 362 -21.30 9.20 -7.44
N ILE A 363 -21.59 7.92 -7.17
CA ILE A 363 -22.75 7.20 -7.71
C ILE A 363 -23.53 6.51 -6.60
N ASP A 364 -24.78 6.16 -6.89
CA ASP A 364 -25.64 5.41 -5.97
C ASP A 364 -25.82 3.98 -6.47
N ARG A 365 -25.72 3.00 -5.56
CA ARG A 365 -25.88 1.58 -5.87
C ARG A 365 -27.24 1.27 -6.52
N ASP A 366 -28.32 1.87 -6.05
CA ASP A 366 -29.68 1.56 -6.48
C ASP A 366 -30.02 2.28 -7.79
N GLU A 367 -29.42 3.44 -8.03
CA GLU A 367 -29.47 4.12 -9.33
C GLU A 367 -28.74 3.32 -10.43
N LEU A 368 -27.63 2.63 -10.11
CA LEU A 368 -26.89 1.80 -11.08
C LEU A 368 -27.76 0.71 -11.73
N ALA A 369 -28.74 0.16 -11.02
CA ALA A 369 -29.68 -0.81 -11.59
C ALA A 369 -30.51 -0.20 -12.74
N GLN A 370 -30.82 1.10 -12.65
CA GLN A 370 -31.65 1.84 -13.59
C GLN A 370 -30.82 2.47 -14.72
N THR A 371 -29.58 2.87 -14.44
CA THR A 371 -28.71 3.53 -15.43
C THR A 371 -27.81 2.56 -16.19
N GLY A 372 -27.56 1.38 -15.63
CA GLY A 372 -26.57 0.42 -16.12
C GLY A 372 -25.17 0.67 -15.57
N PRO A 373 -24.17 -0.14 -16.01
CA PRO A 373 -22.83 -0.13 -15.43
C PRO A 373 -22.11 1.22 -15.57
N ALA A 374 -21.40 1.63 -14.52
CA ALA A 374 -20.48 2.76 -14.56
C ALA A 374 -19.09 2.29 -14.97
N PHE A 375 -18.38 3.10 -15.78
CA PHE A 375 -17.03 2.79 -16.23
C PHE A 375 -16.11 4.00 -16.10
N ALA A 376 -14.96 3.86 -15.44
CA ALA A 376 -14.03 4.97 -15.16
C ALA A 376 -12.59 4.62 -15.52
N ASN A 377 -11.81 5.63 -15.92
CA ASN A 377 -10.34 5.54 -15.86
C ASN A 377 -9.92 6.18 -14.54
N ILE A 378 -9.31 5.40 -13.65
CA ILE A 378 -8.89 5.84 -12.33
C ILE A 378 -7.37 6.01 -12.35
N LEU A 379 -6.93 7.24 -12.12
CA LEU A 379 -5.54 7.61 -11.94
C LEU A 379 -5.08 7.20 -10.54
N ALA A 380 -3.82 6.76 -10.41
CA ALA A 380 -3.24 6.42 -9.12
C ALA A 380 -3.28 7.61 -8.15
N ARG A 381 -3.63 7.35 -6.89
CA ARG A 381 -3.94 8.37 -5.85
C ARG A 381 -2.76 9.26 -5.46
N GLU A 382 -1.55 8.88 -5.85
CA GLU A 382 -0.29 9.60 -5.61
C GLU A 382 -0.05 10.66 -6.70
N VAL A 383 -0.58 10.44 -7.90
CA VAL A 383 -0.23 11.23 -9.08
C VAL A 383 -1.21 12.39 -9.25
N PRO A 384 -0.75 13.65 -9.19
CA PRO A 384 -1.65 14.78 -9.33
C PRO A 384 -2.21 14.89 -10.75
N SER A 385 -3.44 15.38 -10.82
CA SER A 385 -4.16 15.77 -12.03
C SER A 385 -4.65 17.22 -11.90
N GLY A 386 -4.83 17.87 -13.04
CA GLY A 386 -5.10 19.30 -13.13
C GLY A 386 -4.38 19.90 -14.33
N LYS A 387 -4.70 21.16 -14.64
CA LYS A 387 -4.04 21.88 -15.74
C LYS A 387 -2.57 22.11 -15.42
N GLU A 388 -2.27 22.33 -14.14
CA GLU A 388 -0.93 22.54 -13.57
C GLU A 388 -0.01 21.35 -13.84
N PHE A 389 -0.57 20.14 -13.89
CA PHE A 389 0.15 18.89 -14.08
C PHE A 389 0.05 18.34 -15.51
N SER A 390 -0.64 19.05 -16.41
CA SER A 390 -0.93 18.60 -17.79
C SER A 390 -1.55 17.19 -17.85
N ARG A 391 -2.31 16.81 -16.81
CA ARG A 391 -2.92 15.49 -16.66
C ARG A 391 -4.37 15.63 -16.24
N GLN A 392 -5.24 14.80 -16.77
CA GLN A 392 -6.64 14.71 -16.33
C GLN A 392 -6.87 13.30 -15.78
N GLY A 393 -7.63 13.19 -14.70
CA GLY A 393 -7.88 11.90 -14.06
C GLY A 393 -8.97 11.98 -13.01
N LEU A 394 -9.62 10.85 -12.79
CA LEU A 394 -10.45 10.62 -11.61
C LEU A 394 -9.62 9.81 -10.61
N TYR A 395 -9.67 10.13 -9.33
CA TYR A 395 -8.93 9.40 -8.30
C TYR A 395 -9.68 8.19 -7.75
N GLY A 396 -10.97 8.05 -8.10
CA GLY A 396 -11.73 6.88 -7.71
C GLY A 396 -13.22 6.98 -7.97
N ILE A 397 -13.93 5.99 -7.44
CA ILE A 397 -15.38 5.90 -7.43
C ILE A 397 -15.84 5.76 -5.98
N ASN A 398 -16.71 6.65 -5.52
CA ASN A 398 -17.49 6.50 -4.30
C ASN A 398 -18.91 6.02 -4.67
N ILE A 399 -19.29 4.85 -4.18
CA ILE A 399 -20.59 4.22 -4.43
C ILE A 399 -21.38 4.24 -3.13
N LYS A 400 -22.37 5.11 -3.03
CA LYS A 400 -23.27 5.17 -1.88
C LYS A 400 -24.13 3.92 -1.81
N MET A 401 -24.29 3.38 -0.61
CA MET A 401 -25.15 2.23 -0.34
C MET A 401 -25.57 2.16 1.13
N GLU A 402 -26.54 1.30 1.41
CA GLU A 402 -26.72 0.72 2.73
C GLU A 402 -26.18 -0.71 2.72
N ASP A 403 -25.20 -1.05 3.56
CA ASP A 403 -24.60 -2.39 3.54
C ASP A 403 -25.58 -3.48 4.03
N LEU A 404 -26.01 -4.35 3.11
CA LEU A 404 -26.97 -5.43 3.36
C LEU A 404 -26.31 -6.76 3.76
N THR A 405 -24.99 -6.78 3.95
CA THR A 405 -24.28 -7.96 4.45
C THR A 405 -24.83 -8.36 5.82
N PRO A 406 -25.20 -9.64 6.05
CA PRO A 406 -25.63 -10.12 7.35
C PRO A 406 -24.55 -9.90 8.42
N PRO A 407 -24.92 -9.74 9.70
CA PRO A 407 -23.96 -9.75 10.80
C PRO A 407 -23.09 -11.01 10.77
N ASN A 408 -21.80 -10.84 11.02
CA ASN A 408 -20.81 -11.92 11.13
C ASN A 408 -19.94 -11.68 12.38
N SER A 409 -19.22 -12.72 12.82
CA SER A 409 -18.47 -12.70 14.08
C SER A 409 -16.99 -13.00 13.87
N LEU A 410 -16.14 -12.31 14.64
CA LEU A 410 -14.71 -12.59 14.71
C LEU A 410 -14.39 -13.96 15.32
N GLU A 411 -15.31 -14.54 16.10
CA GLU A 411 -15.15 -15.91 16.62
C GLU A 411 -15.20 -16.96 15.49
N ASP A 412 -15.94 -16.67 14.43
CA ASP A 412 -16.11 -17.59 13.28
C ASP A 412 -15.11 -17.28 12.17
N ASP A 413 -14.86 -16.00 11.90
CA ASP A 413 -13.94 -15.53 10.87
C ASP A 413 -13.22 -14.26 11.31
N TRP A 414 -11.89 -14.33 11.44
CA TRP A 414 -11.03 -13.19 11.78
C TRP A 414 -11.11 -12.03 10.77
N ARG A 415 -11.70 -12.26 9.59
CA ARG A 415 -11.96 -11.27 8.53
C ARG A 415 -13.39 -10.73 8.56
N ALA A 416 -14.17 -11.06 9.58
CA ALA A 416 -15.53 -10.57 9.74
C ALA A 416 -15.55 -9.04 9.76
N ASP A 417 -16.32 -8.46 8.84
CA ASP A 417 -16.40 -7.03 8.58
C ASP A 417 -17.70 -6.39 9.08
N MET A 418 -18.67 -7.21 9.55
CA MET A 418 -20.02 -6.86 10.03
C MET A 418 -20.21 -7.13 11.54
N GLN A 419 -19.12 -7.01 12.30
CA GLN A 419 -19.00 -7.35 13.73
C GLN A 419 -19.95 -6.59 14.67
N ARG A 420 -20.39 -5.38 14.30
CA ARG A 420 -21.32 -4.57 15.12
C ARG A 420 -22.75 -4.52 14.57
N GLY A 421 -23.11 -5.46 13.70
CA GLY A 421 -24.45 -5.61 13.16
C GLY A 421 -24.55 -5.28 11.67
N ALA A 422 -25.77 -5.41 11.14
CA ALA A 422 -26.08 -5.11 9.74
C ALA A 422 -26.00 -3.60 9.46
N LYS A 423 -25.96 -3.21 8.17
CA LYS A 423 -26.01 -1.79 7.73
C LYS A 423 -24.85 -0.94 8.25
N TRP A 424 -23.68 -1.55 8.37
CA TRP A 424 -22.56 -0.92 9.08
C TRP A 424 -21.78 0.09 8.24
N TYR A 425 -21.70 -0.11 6.92
CA TYR A 425 -21.00 0.79 5.99
C TYR A 425 -21.98 1.58 5.11
N ASN A 426 -21.53 2.75 4.65
CA ASN A 426 -22.32 3.69 3.85
C ASN A 426 -21.89 3.75 2.39
N ASN A 427 -20.68 3.28 2.07
CA ASN A 427 -20.18 3.34 0.71
C ASN A 427 -19.23 2.17 0.41
N TYR A 428 -19.06 1.89 -0.87
CA TYR A 428 -17.80 1.35 -1.40
C TYR A 428 -16.94 2.49 -1.96
N THR A 429 -15.63 2.40 -1.78
CA THR A 429 -14.65 3.22 -2.49
C THR A 429 -13.73 2.33 -3.31
N LEU A 430 -13.53 2.69 -4.57
CA LEU A 430 -12.55 2.08 -5.47
C LEU A 430 -11.53 3.13 -5.89
N GLU A 431 -10.24 2.85 -5.71
CA GLU A 431 -9.12 3.71 -6.09
C GLU A 431 -7.97 2.90 -6.70
N VAL A 432 -6.96 3.59 -7.23
CA VAL A 432 -5.74 2.97 -7.75
C VAL A 432 -4.56 3.42 -6.90
N VAL A 433 -3.68 2.48 -6.59
CA VAL A 433 -2.43 2.70 -5.85
C VAL A 433 -1.25 2.38 -6.76
N ASP A 434 -0.25 3.25 -6.78
CA ASP A 434 1.04 3.01 -7.42
C ASP A 434 2.17 3.19 -6.41
N ARG A 435 3.26 2.44 -6.59
CA ARG A 435 4.45 2.54 -5.74
C ARG A 435 5.32 3.70 -6.19
N VAL A 436 4.87 4.93 -6.00
CA VAL A 436 5.59 6.18 -6.30
C VAL A 436 5.43 7.18 -5.16
N GLY A 437 6.32 8.16 -5.08
CA GLY A 437 6.36 9.12 -3.99
C GLY A 437 6.50 8.41 -2.64
N TYR A 438 5.74 8.85 -1.66
CA TYR A 438 5.67 8.23 -0.34
C TYR A 438 5.06 6.83 -0.36
N ASP A 439 4.18 6.53 -1.33
CA ASP A 439 3.65 5.18 -1.52
C ASP A 439 4.65 4.23 -2.19
N SER A 440 5.89 4.64 -2.49
CA SER A 440 6.93 3.72 -3.02
C SER A 440 7.14 2.46 -2.16
N PHE A 441 6.83 2.56 -0.86
CA PHE A 441 7.00 1.50 0.13
C PHE A 441 5.69 0.85 0.58
N VAL A 442 4.55 1.13 -0.06
CA VAL A 442 3.36 0.28 0.13
C VAL A 442 3.59 -1.08 -0.54
N PRO A 443 2.86 -2.14 -0.14
CA PRO A 443 3.20 -3.49 -0.58
C PRO A 443 3.07 -3.75 -2.09
N ASP A 444 2.15 -3.08 -2.78
CA ASP A 444 1.78 -3.41 -4.16
C ASP A 444 1.21 -2.22 -4.94
N SER A 445 1.07 -2.36 -6.26
CA SER A 445 0.40 -1.38 -7.15
C SER A 445 -0.76 -2.03 -7.89
N GLY A 446 -1.96 -1.45 -7.85
CA GLY A 446 -3.16 -2.07 -8.38
C GLY A 446 -4.43 -1.32 -8.01
N VAL A 447 -5.57 -2.00 -8.07
CA VAL A 447 -6.88 -1.43 -7.68
C VAL A 447 -7.20 -1.81 -6.25
N LEU A 448 -7.44 -0.80 -5.41
CA LEU A 448 -7.83 -0.94 -4.01
C LEU A 448 -9.34 -0.73 -3.87
N LEU A 449 -10.02 -1.67 -3.23
CA LEU A 449 -11.45 -1.61 -2.94
C LEU A 449 -11.66 -1.63 -1.43
N ALA A 450 -12.58 -0.81 -0.93
CA ALA A 450 -12.93 -0.79 0.50
C ALA A 450 -14.39 -0.46 0.74
N LYS A 451 -14.96 -1.01 1.82
CA LYS A 451 -16.19 -0.51 2.43
C LYS A 451 -15.86 0.66 3.35
N THR A 452 -16.65 1.73 3.35
CA THR A 452 -16.36 2.94 4.12
C THR A 452 -17.58 3.52 4.82
N LYS A 453 -17.35 4.21 5.94
CA LYS A 453 -18.35 4.96 6.70
C LYS A 453 -18.17 6.45 6.50
N ASN A 454 -19.26 7.21 6.59
CA ASN A 454 -19.18 8.67 6.60
C ASN A 454 -18.66 9.22 7.95
N THR A 455 -18.87 8.47 9.04
CA THR A 455 -18.43 8.78 10.40
C THR A 455 -17.02 8.26 10.68
N GLU A 456 -16.33 8.81 11.68
CA GLU A 456 -15.00 8.33 12.11
C GLU A 456 -15.01 7.07 12.99
N ALA A 457 -16.18 6.48 13.27
CA ALA A 457 -16.30 5.30 14.11
C ALA A 457 -15.63 4.06 13.49
N ALA A 458 -14.47 3.67 14.02
CA ALA A 458 -13.70 2.51 13.59
C ALA A 458 -14.50 1.19 13.66
N PRO A 459 -14.30 0.25 12.71
CA PRO A 459 -13.60 0.43 11.43
C PRO A 459 -14.37 1.39 10.51
N ASN A 460 -13.75 2.49 10.09
CA ASN A 460 -14.36 3.48 9.19
C ASN A 460 -13.93 3.28 7.73
N ILE A 461 -12.88 2.50 7.49
CA ILE A 461 -12.44 1.97 6.19
C ILE A 461 -12.12 0.49 6.37
N TRP A 462 -12.72 -0.39 5.58
CA TRP A 462 -12.44 -1.81 5.58
C TRP A 462 -12.05 -2.27 4.18
N VAL A 463 -10.78 -2.60 4.00
CA VAL A 463 -10.27 -3.06 2.70
C VAL A 463 -10.87 -4.42 2.35
N VAL A 464 -11.35 -4.54 1.11
CA VAL A 464 -11.74 -5.81 0.51
C VAL A 464 -10.48 -6.48 0.00
N ASP A 465 -10.25 -7.69 0.49
CA ASP A 465 -9.05 -8.45 0.20
C ASP A 465 -9.27 -9.40 -0.98
N SER A 466 -8.50 -9.22 -2.06
CA SER A 466 -8.53 -10.12 -3.22
C SER A 466 -7.98 -11.52 -2.88
N HIS A 467 -7.13 -11.64 -1.86
CA HIS A 467 -6.49 -12.87 -1.41
C HIS A 467 -6.71 -13.07 0.08
N LYS A 468 -7.96 -13.36 0.45
CA LYS A 468 -8.45 -13.44 1.84
C LYS A 468 -7.74 -14.48 2.72
N GLU A 469 -6.86 -15.30 2.18
CA GLU A 469 -6.10 -16.31 2.92
C GLU A 469 -5.07 -15.65 3.84
N ASP A 470 -4.55 -16.42 4.82
CA ASP A 470 -3.40 -15.95 5.59
C ASP A 470 -2.17 -15.97 4.67
N ILE A 471 -1.47 -14.83 4.53
CA ILE A 471 -0.28 -14.74 3.68
C ILE A 471 0.88 -15.63 4.17
N ASN A 472 0.76 -16.15 5.39
CA ASN A 472 1.62 -17.17 6.00
C ASN A 472 3.10 -16.79 5.94
N GLN A 473 3.41 -15.54 6.28
CA GLN A 473 4.77 -15.02 6.29
C GLN A 473 5.38 -15.11 7.69
N THR A 474 6.69 -15.38 7.73
CA THR A 474 7.49 -15.18 8.95
C THR A 474 7.43 -13.71 9.36
N ASP A 475 7.29 -13.44 10.64
CA ASP A 475 7.45 -12.10 11.21
C ASP A 475 8.93 -11.87 11.56
N PHE A 476 9.44 -12.67 12.50
CA PHE A 476 10.83 -12.66 12.96
C PHE A 476 11.30 -14.04 13.48
N LYS A 477 12.57 -14.12 13.88
CA LYS A 477 13.16 -15.29 14.57
C LYS A 477 13.35 -14.99 16.05
N ARG A 478 12.87 -15.89 16.90
CA ARG A 478 13.09 -15.81 18.36
C ARG A 478 14.54 -16.12 18.73
N PRO A 479 14.98 -15.78 19.95
CA PRO A 479 16.34 -16.08 20.43
C PRO A 479 16.74 -17.55 20.33
N ASP A 480 15.78 -18.47 20.52
CA ASP A 480 16.00 -19.92 20.36
C ASP A 480 16.07 -20.42 18.89
N GLY A 481 15.91 -19.51 17.92
CA GLY A 481 15.89 -19.80 16.49
C GLY A 481 14.53 -20.21 15.92
N SER A 482 13.50 -20.35 16.76
CA SER A 482 12.14 -20.66 16.32
C SER A 482 11.52 -19.49 15.53
N THR A 483 10.59 -19.82 14.63
CA THR A 483 9.93 -18.82 13.77
C THR A 483 8.71 -18.24 14.46
N ALA A 484 8.62 -16.92 14.55
CA ALA A 484 7.35 -16.22 14.76
C ALA A 484 6.69 -15.98 13.40
N MET A 485 5.43 -16.36 13.26
CA MET A 485 4.64 -16.05 12.06
C MET A 485 3.85 -14.77 12.32
N LEU A 486 3.54 -14.03 11.26
CA LEU A 486 2.63 -12.90 11.36
C LEU A 486 1.31 -13.33 11.99
N SER A 487 0.81 -12.50 12.91
CA SER A 487 -0.55 -12.70 13.39
C SER A 487 -1.55 -12.49 12.26
N LYS A 488 -2.69 -13.18 12.31
CA LYS A 488 -3.86 -12.89 11.48
C LYS A 488 -4.36 -11.46 11.64
N GLY A 489 -4.08 -10.82 12.77
CA GLY A 489 -4.42 -9.42 12.98
C GLY A 489 -3.41 -8.42 12.43
N ASP A 490 -2.25 -8.88 11.94
CA ASP A 490 -1.21 -7.99 11.44
C ASP A 490 -1.68 -7.22 10.20
N PHE A 491 -1.16 -6.02 9.99
CA PHE A 491 -1.52 -5.22 8.81
C PHE A 491 -0.91 -5.74 7.53
N GLN A 492 0.23 -6.42 7.60
CA GLN A 492 0.89 -7.01 6.45
C GLN A 492 0.05 -8.12 5.83
N GLN A 493 -0.97 -8.65 6.52
CA GLN A 493 -1.98 -9.55 5.94
C GLN A 493 -2.72 -8.95 4.73
N LEU A 494 -2.64 -7.64 4.51
CA LEU A 494 -3.20 -6.97 3.34
C LEU A 494 -2.18 -6.68 2.23
N ALA A 495 -0.99 -7.28 2.28
CA ALA A 495 0.07 -6.97 1.32
C ALA A 495 -0.31 -7.34 -0.13
N ASP A 496 -1.10 -8.39 -0.31
CA ASP A 496 -1.56 -8.95 -1.58
C ASP A 496 -3.04 -8.61 -1.89
N SER A 497 -3.61 -7.62 -1.20
CA SER A 497 -5.05 -7.33 -1.26
C SER A 497 -5.51 -6.55 -2.50
N LEU A 498 -4.60 -6.19 -3.42
CA LEU A 498 -4.93 -5.37 -4.57
C LEU A 498 -5.40 -6.21 -5.77
N PHE A 499 -6.47 -5.74 -6.41
CA PHE A 499 -6.98 -6.33 -7.64
C PHE A 499 -6.13 -5.93 -8.85
N LYS A 500 -6.03 -6.84 -9.82
CA LYS A 500 -5.19 -6.75 -11.03
C LYS A 500 -6.02 -6.92 -12.29
N ALA A 501 -5.55 -6.43 -13.43
CA ALA A 501 -6.28 -6.61 -14.69
C ALA A 501 -6.00 -7.97 -15.35
N GLY A 502 -7.02 -8.55 -15.99
CA GLY A 502 -6.88 -9.73 -16.84
C GLY A 502 -6.83 -11.05 -16.10
N THR A 503 -5.91 -11.94 -16.53
CA THR A 503 -5.77 -13.32 -16.06
C THR A 503 -4.29 -13.67 -15.84
N GLY A 504 -4.03 -14.64 -14.97
CA GLY A 504 -2.70 -15.12 -14.63
C GLY A 504 -2.68 -15.70 -13.23
N ASP A 505 -1.56 -16.30 -12.85
CA ASP A 505 -1.35 -16.77 -11.49
C ASP A 505 -1.44 -15.58 -10.51
N GLY A 506 -2.25 -15.71 -9.46
CA GLY A 506 -2.47 -14.65 -8.45
C GLY A 506 -3.25 -13.42 -8.95
N VAL A 507 -3.76 -13.43 -10.19
CA VAL A 507 -4.51 -12.29 -10.74
C VAL A 507 -6.00 -12.41 -10.42
N VAL A 508 -6.49 -11.51 -9.57
CA VAL A 508 -7.93 -11.33 -9.29
C VAL A 508 -8.40 -10.03 -9.93
N SER A 509 -9.29 -10.15 -10.93
CA SER A 509 -9.77 -9.01 -11.74
C SER A 509 -11.24 -8.66 -11.55
N GLU A 510 -11.92 -9.35 -10.65
CA GLU A 510 -13.36 -9.20 -10.40
C GLU A 510 -13.65 -9.33 -8.90
N TYR A 511 -14.63 -8.59 -8.38
CA TYR A 511 -15.18 -8.78 -7.05
C TYR A 511 -16.69 -8.69 -7.10
N GLU A 512 -17.39 -9.72 -6.63
CA GLU A 512 -18.84 -9.74 -6.53
C GLU A 512 -19.25 -9.71 -5.06
N ASP A 513 -20.08 -8.73 -4.69
CA ASP A 513 -20.82 -8.75 -3.43
C ASP A 513 -22.30 -9.00 -3.73
N SER A 514 -22.73 -10.24 -3.47
CA SER A 514 -24.09 -10.68 -3.70
C SER A 514 -25.10 -10.13 -2.69
N TYR A 515 -24.67 -9.72 -1.50
CA TYR A 515 -25.53 -9.06 -0.50
C TYR A 515 -25.81 -7.63 -0.90
N ASN A 516 -24.77 -6.92 -1.33
CA ASN A 516 -24.89 -5.54 -1.80
C ASN A 516 -25.20 -5.43 -3.29
N ARG A 517 -25.48 -6.54 -3.98
CA ARG A 517 -25.92 -6.57 -5.39
C ARG A 517 -24.97 -5.81 -6.32
N LEU A 518 -23.66 -5.86 -6.08
CA LEU A 518 -22.64 -5.17 -6.86
C LEU A 518 -21.61 -6.15 -7.43
N HIS A 519 -21.13 -5.86 -8.64
CA HIS A 519 -20.00 -6.57 -9.25
C HIS A 519 -19.02 -5.55 -9.83
N PHE A 520 -17.76 -5.64 -9.40
CA PHE A 520 -16.65 -4.77 -9.75
C PHE A 520 -15.69 -5.45 -10.72
N TYR A 521 -15.16 -4.72 -11.68
CA TYR A 521 -14.31 -5.24 -12.76
C TYR A 521 -13.07 -4.38 -12.95
N ILE A 522 -11.91 -5.04 -13.00
CA ILE A 522 -10.60 -4.44 -13.26
C ILE A 522 -10.21 -4.82 -14.69
N LEU A 523 -10.50 -3.91 -15.62
CA LEU A 523 -10.56 -4.23 -17.05
C LEU A 523 -9.23 -4.06 -17.77
N LYS A 524 -8.44 -3.05 -17.40
CA LYS A 524 -7.19 -2.74 -18.09
C LYS A 524 -6.25 -1.91 -17.25
N LYS A 525 -4.97 -2.29 -17.23
CA LYS A 525 -3.86 -1.47 -16.78
C LYS A 525 -3.34 -0.56 -17.89
N LYS A 526 -3.02 0.69 -17.58
CA LYS A 526 -2.40 1.66 -18.49
C LYS A 526 -1.34 2.45 -17.73
N THR A 527 -0.32 2.86 -18.45
CA THR A 527 0.67 3.82 -17.96
C THR A 527 0.82 4.89 -19.03
N ASP A 528 0.80 6.17 -18.62
CA ASP A 528 1.07 7.26 -19.55
C ASP A 528 2.57 7.36 -19.88
N ASP A 529 2.94 8.28 -20.77
CA ASP A 529 4.32 8.51 -21.21
C ASP A 529 5.24 9.07 -20.11
N GLN A 530 4.66 9.63 -19.04
CA GLN A 530 5.39 10.10 -17.86
C GLN A 530 5.52 9.02 -16.77
N GLY A 531 4.88 7.87 -16.95
CA GLY A 531 4.90 6.77 -15.98
C GLY A 531 3.71 6.75 -15.03
N ALA A 532 2.67 7.57 -15.22
CA ALA A 532 1.52 7.57 -14.33
C ALA A 532 0.61 6.37 -14.58
N LEU A 533 0.39 5.58 -13.53
CA LEU A 533 -0.50 4.42 -13.56
C LEU A 533 -1.98 4.83 -13.59
N THR A 534 -2.74 4.18 -14.45
CA THR A 534 -4.20 4.31 -14.54
C THR A 534 -4.83 2.94 -14.78
N TYR A 535 -5.91 2.62 -14.06
CA TYR A 535 -6.74 1.46 -14.39
C TYR A 535 -8.06 1.88 -15.03
N ARG A 536 -8.48 1.11 -16.04
CA ARG A 536 -9.86 1.10 -16.51
C ARG A 536 -10.63 0.12 -15.63
N VAL A 537 -11.70 0.60 -15.02
CA VAL A 537 -12.56 -0.20 -14.13
C VAL A 537 -14.03 -0.03 -14.50
N ALA A 538 -14.86 -0.95 -14.03
CA ALA A 538 -16.30 -0.84 -14.08
C ALA A 538 -16.96 -1.39 -12.82
N VAL A 539 -18.17 -0.93 -12.55
CA VAL A 539 -19.06 -1.48 -11.51
C VAL A 539 -20.48 -1.56 -12.07
N ARG A 540 -21.17 -2.66 -11.79
CA ARG A 540 -22.59 -2.82 -12.13
C ARG A 540 -23.39 -3.28 -10.94
N ASN A 541 -24.69 -3.02 -10.99
CA ASN A 541 -25.66 -3.66 -10.12
C ASN A 541 -26.02 -5.06 -10.67
N LEU A 542 -26.32 -6.02 -9.80
CA LEU A 542 -26.71 -7.39 -10.18
C LEU A 542 -28.20 -7.51 -10.59
N ASP A 543 -29.04 -6.55 -10.19
CA ASP A 543 -30.50 -6.60 -10.39
C ASP A 543 -30.98 -5.82 -11.62
N GLY A 544 -30.11 -5.02 -12.23
CA GLY A 544 -30.48 -4.22 -13.39
C GLY A 544 -29.30 -3.68 -14.17
N ALA A 545 -29.55 -3.39 -15.45
CA ALA A 545 -28.55 -2.86 -16.36
C ALA A 545 -29.06 -1.67 -17.19
N GLY A 546 -30.11 -0.99 -16.71
CA GLY A 546 -30.81 0.07 -17.42
C GLY A 546 -31.60 -0.37 -18.66
N PRO A 547 -32.24 0.56 -19.38
CA PRO A 547 -33.29 0.27 -20.37
C PRO A 547 -32.76 -0.13 -21.76
N TYR A 548 -31.48 -0.45 -21.90
CA TYR A 548 -30.82 -0.61 -23.19
C TYR A 548 -30.86 -2.06 -23.69
N ALA A 549 -31.17 -2.26 -24.97
CA ALA A 549 -31.04 -3.59 -25.58
C ALA A 549 -29.58 -4.02 -25.62
N ARG A 550 -29.32 -5.27 -25.21
CA ARG A 550 -27.99 -5.89 -25.20
C ARG A 550 -27.83 -6.83 -26.37
N GLY A 551 -26.59 -7.09 -26.77
CA GLY A 551 -26.31 -7.98 -27.89
C GLY A 551 -24.82 -8.18 -28.10
N VAL A 552 -24.44 -9.41 -28.41
CA VAL A 552 -23.06 -9.76 -28.70
C VAL A 552 -22.97 -10.74 -29.85
N LYS A 553 -21.98 -10.54 -30.72
CA LYS A 553 -21.67 -11.44 -31.83
C LYS A 553 -20.18 -11.73 -31.85
N ALA A 554 -19.83 -13.01 -31.92
CA ALA A 554 -18.47 -13.47 -32.14
C ALA A 554 -18.33 -14.11 -33.53
N GLN A 555 -17.17 -13.92 -34.15
CA GLN A 555 -16.79 -14.60 -35.39
C GLN A 555 -15.30 -14.94 -35.38
N ARG A 556 -14.90 -15.93 -36.18
CA ARG A 556 -13.49 -16.31 -36.32
C ARG A 556 -12.69 -15.17 -36.96
N GLY A 557 -11.49 -14.93 -36.44
CA GLY A 557 -10.48 -14.07 -37.03
C GLY A 557 -9.32 -14.88 -37.61
N SER A 558 -8.18 -14.22 -37.77
CA SER A 558 -6.92 -14.88 -38.15
C SER A 558 -6.43 -15.81 -37.03
N TYR A 559 -5.62 -16.79 -37.38
CA TYR A 559 -4.96 -17.66 -36.41
C TYR A 559 -3.54 -17.99 -36.85
N GLN A 560 -2.71 -18.43 -35.90
CA GLN A 560 -1.37 -18.94 -36.10
C GLN A 560 -1.29 -20.35 -35.52
N PHE A 561 -1.03 -21.32 -36.38
CA PHE A 561 -0.84 -22.70 -35.94
C PHE A 561 0.44 -22.85 -35.12
N ALA A 562 0.50 -23.94 -34.35
CA ALA A 562 1.66 -24.32 -33.57
C ALA A 562 2.02 -25.79 -33.78
N ALA A 563 3.31 -26.09 -33.67
CA ALA A 563 3.79 -27.46 -33.60
C ALA A 563 3.41 -28.12 -32.25
N PRO A 564 3.45 -29.46 -32.12
CA PRO A 564 3.34 -30.12 -30.83
C PRO A 564 4.31 -29.53 -29.79
N GLY A 565 3.85 -29.37 -28.54
CA GLY A 565 4.60 -28.74 -27.45
C GLY A 565 4.65 -27.21 -27.49
N ARG A 566 4.04 -26.56 -28.50
CA ARG A 566 4.01 -25.10 -28.69
C ARG A 566 2.60 -24.54 -28.46
N VAL A 567 2.51 -23.23 -28.33
CA VAL A 567 1.24 -22.52 -28.13
C VAL A 567 0.76 -21.89 -29.44
N ALA A 568 -0.44 -22.24 -29.88
CA ALA A 568 -1.13 -21.65 -31.02
C ALA A 568 -1.94 -20.43 -30.59
N GLU A 569 -2.15 -19.48 -31.50
CA GLU A 569 -2.97 -18.30 -31.28
C GLU A 569 -4.17 -18.31 -32.24
N TYR A 570 -5.38 -18.27 -31.70
CA TYR A 570 -6.62 -18.18 -32.47
C TYR A 570 -7.34 -16.88 -32.12
N LYS A 571 -7.48 -15.94 -33.07
CA LYS A 571 -8.20 -14.69 -32.82
C LYS A 571 -9.68 -14.83 -33.10
N TYR A 572 -10.49 -14.20 -32.27
CA TYR A 572 -11.93 -14.03 -32.45
C TYR A 572 -12.27 -12.55 -32.51
N VAL A 573 -13.17 -12.15 -33.40
CA VAL A 573 -13.69 -10.78 -33.46
C VAL A 573 -15.02 -10.77 -32.70
N VAL A 574 -15.04 -10.11 -31.55
CA VAL A 574 -16.24 -9.94 -30.71
C VAL A 574 -16.78 -8.55 -30.92
N THR A 575 -18.06 -8.42 -31.22
CA THR A 575 -18.75 -7.15 -31.50
C THR A 575 -19.92 -6.99 -30.54
N ASN A 576 -20.01 -5.82 -29.89
CA ASN A 576 -21.23 -5.42 -29.18
C ASN A 576 -22.26 -4.94 -30.21
N THR A 577 -23.36 -5.68 -30.33
CA THR A 577 -24.47 -5.37 -31.26
C THR A 577 -25.66 -4.72 -30.56
N GLY A 578 -25.55 -4.45 -29.25
CA GLY A 578 -26.55 -3.73 -28.46
C GLY A 578 -26.43 -2.20 -28.59
N GLU A 579 -27.24 -1.51 -27.78
CA GLU A 579 -27.44 -0.06 -27.85
C GLU A 579 -26.57 0.73 -26.85
N ALA A 580 -26.03 0.07 -25.83
CA ALA A 580 -25.18 0.69 -24.82
C ALA A 580 -23.87 -0.07 -24.60
N LYS A 581 -22.90 0.61 -23.98
CA LYS A 581 -21.63 0.01 -23.59
C LYS A 581 -21.91 -1.18 -22.67
N ASP A 582 -21.16 -2.24 -22.87
CA ASP A 582 -21.38 -3.52 -22.20
C ASP A 582 -20.07 -4.15 -21.74
N LEU A 583 -20.20 -5.03 -20.74
CA LEU A 583 -19.17 -5.93 -20.24
C LEU A 583 -19.43 -7.29 -20.87
N ILE A 584 -18.47 -7.81 -21.63
CA ILE A 584 -18.61 -9.09 -22.33
C ILE A 584 -17.69 -10.11 -21.67
N ARG A 585 -18.28 -11.14 -21.05
CA ARG A 585 -17.57 -12.29 -20.50
C ARG A 585 -17.12 -13.22 -21.61
N LEU A 586 -15.88 -13.67 -21.51
CA LEU A 586 -15.17 -14.50 -22.48
C LEU A 586 -14.90 -15.86 -21.85
N HIS A 587 -15.17 -16.92 -22.60
CA HIS A 587 -14.84 -18.28 -22.20
C HIS A 587 -14.29 -19.06 -23.38
N ALA A 588 -13.25 -19.85 -23.15
CA ALA A 588 -12.65 -20.70 -24.17
C ALA A 588 -12.28 -22.05 -23.56
N LYS A 589 -12.59 -23.14 -24.28
CA LYS A 589 -12.21 -24.50 -23.88
C LYS A 589 -12.05 -25.41 -25.09
N THR A 590 -11.21 -26.43 -24.94
CA THR A 590 -11.10 -27.51 -25.93
C THR A 590 -11.84 -28.75 -25.47
N GLU A 591 -12.42 -29.52 -26.40
CA GLU A 591 -13.08 -30.80 -26.07
C GLU A 591 -12.10 -31.83 -25.50
N ALA A 592 -10.83 -31.79 -25.93
CA ALA A 592 -9.78 -32.67 -25.44
C ALA A 592 -9.12 -32.21 -24.13
N GLY A 593 -9.59 -31.12 -23.50
CA GLY A 593 -9.05 -30.62 -22.23
C GLY A 593 -7.63 -30.06 -22.31
N TRP A 594 -7.17 -29.65 -23.50
CA TRP A 594 -5.90 -28.94 -23.65
C TRP A 594 -5.93 -27.61 -22.92
N GLU A 595 -4.76 -27.18 -22.43
CA GLU A 595 -4.59 -25.91 -21.75
C GLU A 595 -4.91 -24.74 -22.70
N VAL A 596 -5.72 -23.81 -22.21
CA VAL A 596 -6.16 -22.61 -22.92
C VAL A 596 -5.94 -21.40 -22.04
N GLN A 597 -5.45 -20.32 -22.64
CA GLN A 597 -5.32 -19.03 -21.98
C GLN A 597 -6.04 -17.93 -22.77
N LEU A 598 -6.90 -17.19 -22.07
CA LEU A 598 -7.36 -15.86 -22.45
C LEU A 598 -6.52 -14.85 -21.67
N GLN A 599 -6.34 -13.63 -22.19
CA GLN A 599 -5.68 -12.54 -21.45
C GLN A 599 -6.62 -11.79 -20.50
N ASN A 600 -7.93 -11.90 -20.73
CA ASN A 600 -8.97 -11.28 -19.91
C ASN A 600 -10.20 -12.19 -19.89
N ASN A 601 -10.88 -12.28 -18.74
CA ASN A 601 -12.16 -12.97 -18.63
C ASN A 601 -13.35 -12.08 -19.01
N VAL A 602 -13.21 -10.76 -18.87
CA VAL A 602 -14.24 -9.77 -19.20
C VAL A 602 -13.59 -8.61 -19.95
N ILE A 603 -14.26 -8.10 -20.98
CA ILE A 603 -13.84 -6.90 -21.72
C ILE A 603 -14.97 -5.87 -21.77
N GLU A 604 -14.64 -4.59 -21.90
CA GLU A 604 -15.64 -3.57 -22.25
C GLU A 604 -15.75 -3.40 -23.77
N LEU A 605 -16.97 -3.23 -24.28
CA LEU A 605 -17.22 -2.86 -25.67
C LEU A 605 -18.31 -1.79 -25.76
N ALA A 606 -18.00 -0.69 -26.45
CA ALA A 606 -19.01 0.31 -26.80
C ALA A 606 -19.94 -0.20 -27.93
N PRO A 607 -21.15 0.38 -28.09
CA PRO A 607 -22.10 -0.02 -29.11
C PRO A 607 -21.49 -0.02 -30.52
N GLY A 608 -21.72 -1.10 -31.27
CA GLY A 608 -21.20 -1.27 -32.63
C GLY A 608 -19.68 -1.40 -32.75
N LYS A 609 -18.93 -1.43 -31.63
CA LYS A 609 -17.48 -1.62 -31.65
C LYS A 609 -17.13 -3.10 -31.52
N SER A 610 -15.99 -3.45 -32.11
CA SER A 610 -15.43 -4.79 -32.08
C SER A 610 -14.04 -4.81 -31.45
N ALA A 611 -13.70 -5.92 -30.79
CA ALA A 611 -12.34 -6.21 -30.33
C ALA A 611 -11.86 -7.55 -30.91
N GLN A 612 -10.55 -7.64 -31.17
CA GLN A 612 -9.89 -8.90 -31.49
C GLN A 612 -9.39 -9.55 -30.20
N ILE A 613 -9.88 -10.75 -29.92
CA ILE A 613 -9.59 -11.52 -28.71
C ILE A 613 -8.72 -12.70 -29.08
N PRO A 614 -7.44 -12.71 -28.68
CA PRO A 614 -6.58 -13.87 -28.87
C PRO A 614 -6.91 -14.95 -27.83
N VAL A 615 -7.09 -16.19 -28.31
CA VAL A 615 -7.19 -17.41 -27.51
C VAL A 615 -5.94 -18.23 -27.76
N TYR A 616 -5.16 -18.45 -26.71
CA TYR A 616 -3.92 -19.22 -26.78
C TYR A 616 -4.21 -20.67 -26.39
N VAL A 617 -3.70 -21.63 -27.17
CA VAL A 617 -3.93 -23.06 -26.92
C VAL A 617 -2.59 -23.79 -26.94
N LYS A 618 -2.24 -24.47 -25.84
CA LYS A 618 -1.05 -25.33 -25.79
C LYS A 618 -1.36 -26.64 -26.52
N ILE A 619 -0.62 -26.90 -27.60
CA ILE A 619 -0.70 -28.20 -28.29
C ILE A 619 0.11 -29.20 -27.45
N PRO A 620 -0.46 -30.38 -27.08
CA PRO A 620 0.27 -31.41 -26.36
C PRO A 620 1.56 -31.83 -27.07
N ASP A 621 2.46 -32.46 -26.34
CA ASP A 621 3.76 -32.84 -26.89
C ASP A 621 3.62 -33.89 -27.98
N GLY A 622 4.57 -33.94 -28.91
CA GLY A 622 4.52 -34.84 -30.07
C GLY A 622 4.44 -36.32 -29.69
N LYS A 623 4.93 -36.68 -28.48
CA LYS A 623 4.82 -38.03 -27.91
C LYS A 623 3.37 -38.44 -27.65
N ASP A 624 2.49 -37.48 -27.41
CA ASP A 624 1.07 -37.69 -27.13
C ASP A 624 0.26 -37.87 -28.43
N ASN A 625 0.90 -37.76 -29.59
CA ASN A 625 0.28 -37.85 -30.92
C ASN A 625 -1.02 -37.03 -31.01
N PRO A 626 -0.98 -35.72 -30.66
CA PRO A 626 -2.17 -34.91 -30.46
C PRO A 626 -3.05 -34.92 -31.71
N LYS A 627 -4.32 -35.31 -31.55
CA LYS A 627 -5.30 -35.26 -32.62
C LYS A 627 -5.99 -33.90 -32.65
N PRO A 628 -6.42 -33.41 -33.83
CA PRO A 628 -7.23 -32.21 -33.89
C PRO A 628 -8.47 -32.35 -32.99
N THR A 629 -8.77 -31.30 -32.23
CA THR A 629 -9.90 -31.20 -31.30
C THR A 629 -10.73 -29.95 -31.63
N ARG A 630 -11.88 -29.79 -30.99
CA ARG A 630 -12.73 -28.60 -31.14
C ARG A 630 -12.42 -27.59 -30.04
N LEU A 631 -12.07 -26.37 -30.44
CA LEU A 631 -12.02 -25.19 -29.58
C LEU A 631 -13.37 -24.48 -29.64
N THR A 632 -14.03 -24.37 -28.49
CA THR A 632 -15.26 -23.60 -28.31
C THR A 632 -14.92 -22.28 -27.63
N PHE A 633 -15.27 -21.18 -28.29
CA PHE A 633 -15.17 -19.83 -27.73
C PHE A 633 -16.58 -19.25 -27.58
N THR A 634 -16.88 -18.73 -26.40
CA THR A 634 -18.17 -18.13 -26.07
C THR A 634 -17.95 -16.72 -25.54
N SER A 635 -18.75 -15.79 -26.04
CA SER A 635 -18.84 -14.42 -25.55
C SER A 635 -20.26 -14.13 -25.09
N THR A 636 -20.45 -13.65 -23.87
CA THR A 636 -21.77 -13.41 -23.26
C THR A 636 -21.82 -12.01 -22.64
N SER A 637 -22.94 -11.31 -22.78
CA SER A 637 -23.15 -10.04 -22.08
C SER A 637 -23.33 -10.28 -20.58
N GLU A 638 -22.61 -9.53 -19.75
CA GLU A 638 -22.79 -9.51 -18.29
C GLU A 638 -24.06 -8.76 -17.87
N THR A 639 -24.60 -7.93 -18.77
CA THR A 639 -25.80 -7.13 -18.51
C THR A 639 -27.09 -7.75 -19.04
N ASP A 640 -26.99 -8.78 -19.89
CA ASP A 640 -28.09 -9.67 -20.29
C ASP A 640 -27.51 -11.05 -20.66
N GLN A 641 -27.61 -12.01 -19.74
CA GLN A 641 -27.03 -13.35 -19.93
C GLN A 641 -27.69 -14.15 -21.07
N HIS A 642 -28.86 -13.74 -21.56
CA HIS A 642 -29.49 -14.36 -22.72
C HIS A 642 -28.80 -13.97 -24.04
N GLN A 643 -28.02 -12.89 -24.04
CA GLN A 643 -27.23 -12.46 -25.19
C GLN A 643 -25.86 -13.12 -25.16
N SER A 644 -25.73 -14.19 -25.93
CA SER A 644 -24.48 -14.95 -26.06
C SER A 644 -24.20 -15.33 -27.51
N SER A 645 -22.92 -15.48 -27.83
CA SER A 645 -22.44 -15.93 -29.13
C SER A 645 -21.36 -16.99 -28.96
N THR A 646 -21.52 -18.13 -29.61
CA THR A 646 -20.58 -19.25 -29.55
C THR A 646 -20.01 -19.55 -30.92
N VAL A 647 -18.68 -19.66 -31.00
CA VAL A 647 -17.94 -20.02 -32.20
C VAL A 647 -17.11 -21.27 -31.90
N VAL A 648 -17.34 -22.33 -32.66
CA VAL A 648 -16.55 -23.56 -32.56
C VAL A 648 -15.62 -23.66 -33.76
N GLN A 649 -14.36 -24.07 -33.58
CA GLN A 649 -13.43 -24.36 -34.66
C GLN A 649 -12.51 -25.54 -34.34
N THR A 650 -12.03 -26.23 -35.36
CA THR A 650 -11.04 -27.30 -35.20
C THR A 650 -9.65 -26.70 -34.98
N VAL A 651 -8.96 -27.19 -33.96
CA VAL A 651 -7.59 -26.81 -33.59
C VAL A 651 -6.73 -28.06 -33.48
N GLY A 652 -5.44 -27.96 -33.78
CA GLY A 652 -4.56 -29.11 -33.73
C GLY A 652 -3.13 -28.76 -34.16
N PRO A 653 -2.22 -29.76 -34.14
CA PRO A 653 -0.88 -29.57 -34.68
C PRO A 653 -0.97 -29.19 -36.16
N GLY A 654 -0.44 -28.02 -36.50
CA GLY A 654 -0.44 -27.54 -37.88
C GLY A 654 0.62 -28.24 -38.71
N ASN A 655 0.25 -28.73 -39.90
CA ASN A 655 1.23 -29.10 -40.93
C ASN A 655 1.46 -27.88 -41.81
N LYS A 656 2.72 -27.47 -42.03
CA LYS A 656 3.09 -26.67 -43.20
C LYS A 656 2.59 -27.43 -44.42
N LYS A 657 1.52 -26.98 -45.06
CA LYS A 657 1.33 -27.24 -46.48
C LYS A 657 1.97 -26.10 -47.23
#